data_AF-A0A2Y9BX06-F1
#
_entry.id   AF-A0A2Y9BX06-F1
#
_cell.length_a   1.000
_cell.length_b   1.000
_cell.length_c   1.000
_cell.angle_alpha   90.00
_cell.angle_beta   90.00
_cell.angle_gamma   90.00
#
_symmetry.space_group_name_H-M   'P 1'
#
loop_
_entity.id
_entity.type
_entity.pdbx_description
1 polymer ?
#
loop_
_entity_poly.entity_id
_entity_poly.type
_entity_poly.pdbx_seq_one_letter_code
_entity_poly.pdbx_strand_id
1 'polypeptide(L)'
;MSHLARRPHRPATLILPLTAVLVVGGVPAAHGLPQEYDKEATATGYDGAVASLDPYASLAGLEVLREGGNAVDAAVAASAALGVTRPYDGSIGGGGFFVHYSAETGEVTTIDSREEAWAAMEPDVFLEDGEPIPFAERRVSGLSQGVPGLVRGWELALSEYGTKSLAEVLEPAVRVAEDGFVVDDEYERRTEDNLEIFRDFSSSSATFLVDDEAPEAGTVITNEELADTYRLLGEEGADVFYEGEIAEAIVATNTTPPLSDGAEREVRPGEMTLADLAGYEALEQEPTVVDYRGLQVYGMAPPSSGGSTVGEALNILEGFDLSAMAEEEVLHHMAESSALAFADRNTYVGDEAFLDVPLTGLLSQEFADERRELIGERAQARPVPAGDPWPYDDGDGDAADAGSAEGHGSTTHLTVADRWGNVVSYTFTIEQIGGSGIAVPGYGFLLNNQLTDFEPDPEHPANAPEGGKRPRSSMAPTIVLDDGAPVAAFGSPGGATIITTVLQIAVNHLDLGMSLPEAIAAPRLSSRNGAASEAEAAIAGTALGEALRARGHTVNEVGTLGNATGIAFLPDGRLQAAAEPERSGGGSAMVVRPEDVPPPSASPQFHLSNDWRGTTDEVFRYGRSGDEVLIGDWDGDGTDTIAVRRGNVVHVSGGHRGGDASLAFTYGRPGDTLLVGDWDGDGHDTLAVRRGADYHVKNRLTGGEADRVVRYGRENDTVLVGDWDADGTDTFTVRRDATYHVRNSLRGGDADTVFTYGRSGDVTLAGDWDGNGTDTLSIQRGRVFHVNNSLRGGDADRVLTFGREGDEVYVGDWDGNGTDTLGVRRH
;
A
#
# COMPACT_ATOMS: atom_id res chain seq x y z
N MET A 1 -47.68 14.93 81.80
CA MET A 1 -47.77 16.02 82.80
C MET A 1 -46.68 17.01 82.48
N SER A 2 -47.05 18.31 82.39
CA SER A 2 -46.23 19.54 82.33
C SER A 2 -45.07 19.61 81.32
N HIS A 3 -44.75 20.70 80.64
CA HIS A 3 -45.36 21.98 80.24
C HIS A 3 -44.21 22.76 79.56
N LEU A 4 -44.53 23.79 78.76
CA LEU A 4 -43.65 24.87 78.27
C LEU A 4 -42.92 24.56 76.94
N ALA A 5 -42.80 25.45 75.97
CA ALA A 5 -43.45 26.72 75.62
C ALA A 5 -42.89 27.09 74.23
N ARG A 6 -43.71 27.60 73.30
CA ARG A 6 -43.27 28.07 71.98
C ARG A 6 -42.49 29.38 72.05
N ARG A 7 -41.43 29.51 71.25
CA ARG A 7 -40.86 30.76 70.70
C ARG A 7 -40.34 30.54 69.26
N PRO A 8 -40.23 31.59 68.44
CA PRO A 8 -40.68 31.57 67.05
C PRO A 8 -39.58 31.32 65.99
N HIS A 9 -40.02 30.85 64.83
CA HIS A 9 -39.24 30.65 63.62
C HIS A 9 -38.63 31.94 63.04
N ARG A 10 -37.34 31.89 62.70
CA ARG A 10 -36.70 32.70 61.65
C ARG A 10 -36.15 31.71 60.61
N PRO A 11 -36.21 32.04 59.31
CA PRO A 11 -35.77 31.14 58.25
C PRO A 11 -34.23 31.14 58.20
N ALA A 12 -33.63 29.95 58.19
CA ALA A 12 -32.22 29.79 57.90
C ALA A 12 -32.04 29.74 56.38
N THR A 13 -31.42 30.78 55.83
CA THR A 13 -30.90 30.80 54.46
C THR A 13 -29.75 29.79 54.38
N LEU A 14 -29.99 28.67 53.71
CA LEU A 14 -28.95 27.71 53.34
C LEU A 14 -28.20 28.29 52.14
N ILE A 15 -26.95 28.67 52.33
CA ILE A 15 -26.02 28.99 51.24
C ILE A 15 -25.46 27.64 50.77
N LEU A 16 -25.92 27.13 49.62
CA LEU A 16 -25.21 26.08 48.89
C LEU A 16 -23.98 26.70 48.22
N PRO A 17 -22.79 26.08 48.30
CA PRO A 17 -21.70 26.43 47.41
C PRO A 17 -22.06 25.95 46.00
N LEU A 18 -22.13 26.88 45.06
CA LEU A 18 -22.25 26.60 43.63
C LEU A 18 -20.87 26.13 43.15
N THR A 19 -20.64 24.81 43.13
CA THR A 19 -19.46 24.23 42.49
C THR A 19 -19.68 24.35 40.99
N ALA A 20 -19.08 25.36 40.35
CA ALA A 20 -19.01 25.44 38.90
C ALA A 20 -18.10 24.31 38.41
N VAL A 21 -18.70 23.24 37.89
CA VAL A 21 -18.00 22.24 37.08
C VAL A 21 -17.68 22.94 35.76
N LEU A 22 -16.44 23.37 35.60
CA LEU A 22 -15.91 23.74 34.30
C LEU A 22 -15.82 22.44 33.50
N VAL A 23 -16.77 22.22 32.60
CA VAL A 23 -16.61 21.24 31.52
C VAL A 23 -15.56 21.86 30.60
N VAL A 24 -14.30 21.47 30.78
CA VAL A 24 -13.28 21.69 29.76
C VAL A 24 -13.69 20.76 28.62
N GLY A 25 -14.37 21.32 27.61
CA GLY A 25 -14.52 20.63 26.34
C GLY A 25 -13.12 20.35 25.84
N GLY A 26 -12.75 19.07 25.78
CA GLY A 26 -11.54 18.67 25.09
C GLY A 26 -11.64 19.20 23.67
N VAL A 27 -10.70 20.05 23.29
CA VAL A 27 -10.44 20.29 21.87
C VAL A 27 -10.04 18.91 21.33
N PRO A 28 -10.74 18.35 20.32
CA PRO A 28 -10.26 17.13 19.70
C PRO A 28 -8.81 17.37 19.29
N ALA A 29 -7.94 16.41 19.54
CA ALA A 29 -6.60 16.46 18.98
C ALA A 29 -6.76 16.75 17.48
N ALA A 30 -6.07 17.77 16.98
CA ALA A 30 -5.99 17.97 15.54
C ALA A 30 -5.34 16.69 15.00
N HIS A 31 -6.15 15.82 14.38
CA HIS A 31 -5.64 14.67 13.66
C HIS A 31 -4.80 15.27 12.53
N GLY A 32 -3.53 14.86 12.44
CA GLY A 32 -2.67 15.29 11.34
C GLY A 32 -3.36 14.93 10.03
N LEU A 33 -3.17 15.74 8.98
CA LEU A 33 -3.65 15.37 7.66
C LEU A 33 -3.08 13.99 7.29
N PRO A 34 -3.87 13.10 6.64
CA PRO A 34 -3.38 11.81 6.19
C PRO A 34 -2.06 11.93 5.43
N GLN A 35 -1.11 11.10 5.84
CA GLN A 35 0.24 11.11 5.29
C GLN A 35 0.30 10.18 4.08
N GLU A 36 0.79 10.70 2.95
CA GLU A 36 1.19 9.86 1.83
C GLU A 36 2.38 8.98 2.23
N TYR A 37 2.25 7.66 2.05
CA TYR A 37 3.29 6.70 2.37
C TYR A 37 4.00 6.23 1.11
N ASP A 38 5.33 6.31 1.11
CA ASP A 38 6.17 5.75 0.04
C ASP A 38 5.98 4.22 -0.03
N LYS A 39 5.80 3.67 -1.23
CA LYS A 39 5.75 2.22 -1.48
C LYS A 39 7.17 1.67 -1.56
N GLU A 40 7.53 0.80 -0.62
CA GLU A 40 8.77 0.03 -0.63
C GLU A 40 8.47 -1.40 -1.07
N ALA A 41 8.96 -1.80 -2.23
CA ALA A 41 8.66 -3.12 -2.83
C ALA A 41 9.35 -4.29 -2.13
N THR A 42 10.33 -4.04 -1.26
CA THR A 42 11.06 -5.11 -0.55
C THR A 42 11.49 -4.64 0.82
N ALA A 43 11.30 -5.51 1.81
CA ALA A 43 11.80 -5.33 3.16
C ALA A 43 12.40 -6.63 3.69
N THR A 44 13.49 -6.55 4.45
CA THR A 44 14.14 -7.72 5.05
C THR A 44 14.37 -7.48 6.53
N GLY A 45 14.01 -8.44 7.37
CA GLY A 45 14.06 -8.28 8.83
C GLY A 45 13.62 -9.50 9.61
N TYR A 46 13.09 -9.28 10.80
CA TYR A 46 12.73 -10.31 11.76
C TYR A 46 11.39 -10.02 12.42
N ASP A 47 10.91 -11.00 13.19
CA ASP A 47 9.76 -10.93 14.11
C ASP A 47 8.40 -10.72 13.46
N GLY A 48 8.34 -10.72 12.12
CA GLY A 48 7.11 -10.67 11.34
C GLY A 48 7.27 -9.80 10.09
N ALA A 49 6.40 -10.04 9.12
CA ALA A 49 6.44 -9.43 7.80
C ALA A 49 5.03 -9.35 7.21
N VAL A 50 4.76 -8.28 6.46
CA VAL A 50 3.52 -8.05 5.72
C VAL A 50 3.89 -7.56 4.33
N ALA A 51 3.28 -8.13 3.30
CA ALA A 51 3.36 -7.63 1.94
C ALA A 51 1.96 -7.51 1.35
N SER A 52 1.62 -6.35 0.80
CA SER A 52 0.32 -6.06 0.15
C SER A 52 0.52 -5.09 -1.01
N LEU A 53 -0.58 -4.69 -1.66
CA LEU A 53 -0.56 -3.74 -2.77
C LEU A 53 -0.71 -2.27 -2.34
N ASP A 54 -0.81 -2.02 -1.03
CA ASP A 54 -1.10 -0.72 -0.49
C ASP A 54 -0.35 -0.48 0.83
N PRO A 55 0.32 0.68 1.00
CA PRO A 55 1.09 0.94 2.21
C PRO A 55 0.24 1.07 3.47
N TYR A 56 -0.99 1.59 3.40
CA TYR A 56 -1.88 1.68 4.57
C TYR A 56 -2.27 0.28 5.04
N ALA A 57 -2.57 -0.62 4.10
CA ALA A 57 -2.85 -2.01 4.44
C ALA A 57 -1.65 -2.76 5.03
N SER A 58 -0.47 -2.55 4.46
CA SER A 58 0.77 -3.12 5.02
C SER A 58 1.04 -2.60 6.44
N LEU A 59 0.79 -1.31 6.69
CA LEU A 59 0.91 -0.70 8.01
C LEU A 59 -0.12 -1.25 9.00
N ALA A 60 -1.38 -1.43 8.60
CA ALA A 60 -2.43 -2.00 9.44
C ALA A 60 -2.05 -3.41 9.93
N GLY A 61 -1.63 -4.29 9.03
CA GLY A 61 -1.15 -5.63 9.42
C GLY A 61 0.10 -5.56 10.30
N LEU A 62 1.04 -4.68 9.98
CA LEU A 62 2.28 -4.53 10.74
C LEU A 62 2.06 -3.99 12.16
N GLU A 63 1.10 -3.08 12.32
CA GLU A 63 0.63 -2.57 13.61
C GLU A 63 0.11 -3.72 14.48
N VAL A 64 -0.79 -4.53 13.93
CA VAL A 64 -1.34 -5.70 14.64
C VAL A 64 -0.26 -6.68 15.07
N LEU A 65 0.72 -6.97 14.21
CA LEU A 65 1.89 -7.80 14.59
C LEU A 65 2.71 -7.18 15.74
N ARG A 66 2.94 -5.86 15.70
CA ARG A 66 3.68 -5.13 16.75
C ARG A 66 2.94 -5.12 18.09
N GLU A 67 1.61 -5.10 18.04
CA GLU A 67 0.73 -5.17 19.20
C GLU A 67 0.47 -6.60 19.69
N GLY A 68 1.19 -7.58 19.14
CA GLY A 68 1.20 -8.95 19.60
C GLY A 68 0.12 -9.84 19.00
N GLY A 69 -0.56 -9.41 17.94
CA GLY A 69 -1.36 -10.30 17.09
C GLY A 69 -0.48 -11.24 16.27
N ASN A 70 -1.07 -12.33 15.79
CA ASN A 70 -0.42 -13.31 14.94
C ASN A 70 -0.63 -13.04 13.45
N ALA A 71 -0.12 -13.91 12.58
CA ALA A 71 -0.22 -13.75 11.13
C ALA A 71 -1.69 -13.70 10.64
N VAL A 72 -2.60 -14.41 11.31
CA VAL A 72 -4.03 -14.42 10.98
C VAL A 72 -4.68 -13.09 11.36
N ASP A 73 -4.45 -12.61 12.57
CA ASP A 73 -4.96 -11.31 13.03
C ASP A 73 -4.51 -10.18 12.08
N ALA A 74 -3.23 -10.19 11.71
CA ALA A 74 -2.64 -9.17 10.83
C ALA A 74 -3.10 -9.30 9.38
N ALA A 75 -3.38 -10.52 8.89
CA ALA A 75 -3.94 -10.72 7.56
C ALA A 75 -5.38 -10.17 7.45
N VAL A 76 -6.20 -10.36 8.49
CA VAL A 76 -7.55 -9.77 8.54
C VAL A 76 -7.48 -8.25 8.60
N ALA A 77 -6.61 -7.68 9.43
CA ALA A 77 -6.43 -6.23 9.53
C ALA A 77 -5.97 -5.61 8.19
N ALA A 78 -4.98 -6.22 7.53
CA ALA A 78 -4.51 -5.77 6.22
C ALA A 78 -5.58 -5.94 5.13
N SER A 79 -6.39 -7.01 5.19
CA SER A 79 -7.50 -7.23 4.26
C SER A 79 -8.60 -6.18 4.42
N ALA A 80 -8.98 -5.84 5.65
CA ALA A 80 -9.94 -4.77 5.92
C ALA A 80 -9.43 -3.40 5.46
N ALA A 81 -8.16 -3.08 5.71
CA ALA A 81 -7.56 -1.83 5.24
C ALA A 81 -7.50 -1.74 3.70
N LEU A 82 -7.22 -2.85 3.00
CA LEU A 82 -7.34 -2.90 1.53
C LEU A 82 -8.78 -2.65 1.05
N GLY A 83 -9.79 -3.08 1.80
CA GLY A 83 -11.19 -2.76 1.52
C GLY A 83 -11.48 -1.26 1.53
N VAL A 84 -10.68 -0.46 2.24
CA VAL A 84 -10.77 1.01 2.28
C VAL A 84 -9.95 1.65 1.16
N THR A 85 -8.67 1.27 1.03
CA THR A 85 -7.71 1.98 0.15
C THR A 85 -7.67 1.44 -1.26
N ARG A 86 -8.12 0.20 -1.48
CA ARG A 86 -8.24 -0.46 -2.78
C ARG A 86 -9.63 -1.11 -2.95
N PRO A 87 -10.72 -0.33 -2.79
CA PRO A 87 -12.09 -0.86 -2.75
C PRO A 87 -12.52 -1.55 -4.04
N TYR A 88 -11.82 -1.27 -5.15
CA TYR A 88 -12.09 -1.82 -6.48
C TYR A 88 -11.49 -3.22 -6.72
N ASP A 89 -10.57 -3.66 -5.85
CA ASP A 89 -9.82 -4.90 -6.04
C ASP A 89 -10.32 -6.04 -5.15
N GLY A 90 -10.79 -5.71 -3.95
CA GLY A 90 -11.42 -6.64 -3.00
C GLY A 90 -11.96 -5.89 -1.78
N SER A 91 -13.14 -6.27 -1.30
CA SER A 91 -13.79 -5.65 -0.13
C SER A 91 -14.74 -6.65 0.55
N ILE A 92 -15.36 -6.26 1.65
CA ILE A 92 -16.34 -7.09 2.39
C ILE A 92 -17.57 -7.49 1.58
N GLY A 93 -17.84 -6.83 0.44
CA GLY A 93 -18.89 -7.23 -0.48
C GLY A 93 -18.50 -8.35 -1.45
N GLY A 94 -17.35 -8.98 -1.28
CA GLY A 94 -16.90 -10.13 -2.07
C GLY A 94 -16.48 -11.34 -1.24
N GLY A 95 -15.49 -12.07 -1.73
CA GLY A 95 -15.03 -13.34 -1.16
C GLY A 95 -13.57 -13.63 -1.44
N GLY A 96 -13.06 -14.76 -0.95
CA GLY A 96 -11.63 -15.02 -0.94
C GLY A 96 -11.21 -16.42 -0.50
N PHE A 97 -9.91 -16.63 -0.50
CA PHE A 97 -9.24 -17.89 -0.20
C PHE A 97 -8.01 -17.66 0.66
N PHE A 98 -8.05 -18.21 1.86
CA PHE A 98 -7.05 -18.01 2.90
C PHE A 98 -6.25 -19.30 3.09
N VAL A 99 -4.95 -19.30 2.77
CA VAL A 99 -4.07 -20.45 3.00
C VAL A 99 -3.19 -20.14 4.21
N HIS A 100 -3.30 -20.97 5.24
CA HIS A 100 -2.69 -20.76 6.54
C HIS A 100 -1.75 -21.91 6.88
N TYR A 101 -0.51 -21.58 7.25
CA TYR A 101 0.41 -22.51 7.90
C TYR A 101 0.51 -22.20 9.39
N SER A 102 0.25 -23.21 10.21
CA SER A 102 0.41 -23.15 11.67
C SER A 102 1.79 -23.66 12.08
N ALA A 103 2.61 -22.80 12.68
CA ALA A 103 3.91 -23.21 13.20
C ALA A 103 3.81 -24.10 14.46
N GLU A 104 2.66 -24.08 15.15
CA GLU A 104 2.44 -24.92 16.32
C GLU A 104 2.22 -26.39 15.93
N THR A 105 1.44 -26.63 14.88
CA THR A 105 1.09 -27.99 14.43
C THR A 105 1.96 -28.48 13.27
N GLY A 106 2.53 -27.55 12.49
CA GLY A 106 3.22 -27.85 11.24
C GLY A 106 2.27 -28.17 10.08
N GLU A 107 0.99 -27.81 10.20
CA GLU A 107 -0.06 -28.13 9.23
C GLU A 107 -0.42 -26.90 8.39
N VAL A 108 -0.83 -27.16 7.15
CA VAL A 108 -1.41 -26.16 6.25
C VAL A 108 -2.91 -26.43 6.13
N THR A 109 -3.72 -25.40 6.32
CA THR A 109 -5.18 -25.44 6.21
C THR A 109 -5.65 -24.33 5.26
N THR A 110 -6.82 -24.51 4.66
CA THR A 110 -7.43 -23.50 3.81
C THR A 110 -8.82 -23.09 4.30
N ILE A 111 -9.16 -21.81 4.18
CA ILE A 111 -10.51 -21.30 4.39
C ILE A 111 -11.04 -20.76 3.06
N ASP A 112 -12.13 -21.36 2.61
CA ASP A 112 -12.93 -20.93 1.48
C ASP A 112 -14.06 -20.01 1.94
N SER A 113 -13.89 -18.72 1.63
CA SER A 113 -14.91 -17.69 1.81
C SER A 113 -15.36 -17.13 0.45
N ARG A 114 -15.39 -17.99 -0.58
CA ARG A 114 -15.90 -17.69 -1.93
C ARG A 114 -17.39 -17.42 -1.88
N GLU A 115 -17.83 -16.50 -2.73
CA GLU A 115 -19.23 -16.13 -2.85
C GLU A 115 -20.07 -17.29 -3.38
N GLU A 116 -21.31 -17.37 -2.89
CA GLU A 116 -22.25 -18.44 -3.22
C GLU A 116 -23.40 -17.90 -4.08
N ALA A 117 -23.87 -18.68 -5.06
CA ALA A 117 -25.08 -18.37 -5.80
C ALA A 117 -26.31 -18.44 -4.88
N TRP A 118 -27.22 -17.47 -4.98
CA TRP A 118 -28.49 -17.54 -4.23
C TRP A 118 -29.28 -18.79 -4.63
N ALA A 119 -30.06 -19.34 -3.70
CA ALA A 119 -30.71 -20.62 -3.84
C ALA A 119 -31.68 -20.72 -5.03
N ALA A 120 -32.23 -19.58 -5.49
CA ALA A 120 -33.14 -19.52 -6.64
C ALA A 120 -32.42 -19.44 -7.99
N MET A 121 -31.08 -19.47 -8.04
CA MET A 121 -30.33 -19.38 -9.29
C MET A 121 -30.52 -20.65 -10.14
N GLU A 122 -31.01 -20.47 -11.36
CA GLU A 122 -31.17 -21.53 -12.35
C GLU A 122 -30.02 -21.47 -13.40
N PRO A 123 -29.69 -22.57 -14.07
CA PRO A 123 -28.58 -22.62 -15.03
C PRO A 123 -28.66 -21.63 -16.20
N ASP A 124 -29.86 -21.18 -16.56
CA ASP A 124 -30.10 -20.23 -17.65
C ASP A 124 -30.18 -18.76 -17.21
N VAL A 125 -29.84 -18.44 -15.95
CA VAL A 125 -29.91 -17.07 -15.39
C VAL A 125 -29.16 -16.01 -16.22
N PHE A 126 -28.12 -16.42 -16.94
CA PHE A 126 -27.32 -15.54 -17.80
C PHE A 126 -27.69 -15.58 -19.28
N LEU A 127 -28.80 -16.22 -19.62
CA LEU A 127 -29.31 -16.31 -20.97
C LEU A 127 -30.55 -15.44 -21.15
N GLU A 128 -30.64 -14.76 -22.29
CA GLU A 128 -31.84 -14.05 -22.72
C GLU A 128 -32.16 -14.46 -24.15
N ASP A 129 -33.40 -14.91 -24.39
CA ASP A 129 -33.82 -15.52 -25.67
C ASP A 129 -32.94 -16.71 -26.13
N GLY A 130 -32.27 -17.37 -25.19
CA GLY A 130 -31.37 -18.52 -25.45
C GLY A 130 -29.94 -18.13 -25.82
N GLU A 131 -29.58 -16.84 -25.77
CA GLU A 131 -28.23 -16.35 -26.02
C GLU A 131 -27.62 -15.74 -24.75
N PRO A 132 -26.30 -15.87 -24.51
CA PRO A 132 -25.66 -15.23 -23.37
C PRO A 132 -25.85 -13.72 -23.36
N ILE A 133 -26.31 -13.18 -22.23
CA ILE A 133 -26.38 -11.73 -22.02
C ILE A 133 -24.96 -11.15 -22.21
N PRO A 134 -24.78 -9.98 -22.85
CA PRO A 134 -23.46 -9.38 -23.01
C PRO A 134 -22.74 -9.19 -21.66
N PHE A 135 -21.45 -9.51 -21.59
CA PHE A 135 -20.71 -9.47 -20.33
C PHE A 135 -20.75 -8.09 -19.65
N ALA A 136 -20.67 -7.00 -20.42
CA ALA A 136 -20.77 -5.63 -19.90
C ALA A 136 -22.11 -5.31 -19.23
N GLU A 137 -23.18 -6.01 -19.61
CA GLU A 137 -24.50 -5.91 -18.98
C GLU A 137 -24.64 -6.88 -17.80
N ARG A 138 -24.13 -8.12 -17.94
CA ARG A 138 -24.14 -9.12 -16.86
C ARG A 138 -23.39 -8.63 -15.64
N ARG A 139 -22.17 -8.09 -15.82
CA ARG A 139 -21.32 -7.64 -14.70
C ARG A 139 -22.04 -6.57 -13.85
N VAL A 140 -22.73 -5.62 -14.49
CA VAL A 140 -23.43 -4.51 -13.83
C VAL A 140 -24.89 -4.87 -13.60
N SER A 141 -25.13 -5.86 -12.74
CA SER A 141 -26.48 -6.33 -12.43
C SER A 141 -26.56 -6.95 -11.04
N GLY A 142 -27.78 -7.13 -10.52
CA GLY A 142 -27.99 -8.00 -9.36
C GLY A 142 -27.86 -9.48 -9.71
N LEU A 143 -27.96 -9.86 -10.99
CA LEU A 143 -27.76 -11.23 -11.48
C LEU A 143 -26.31 -11.73 -11.34
N SER A 144 -25.34 -10.84 -11.17
CA SER A 144 -23.94 -11.22 -11.00
C SER A 144 -23.48 -11.31 -9.54
N GLN A 145 -24.25 -10.81 -8.58
CA GLN A 145 -23.79 -10.59 -7.20
C GLN A 145 -23.97 -11.82 -6.30
N GLY A 146 -22.92 -12.60 -6.07
CA GLY A 146 -22.97 -13.73 -5.13
C GLY A 146 -23.09 -13.26 -3.68
N VAL A 147 -23.53 -14.17 -2.80
CA VAL A 147 -23.58 -13.94 -1.36
C VAL A 147 -22.15 -13.65 -0.85
N PRO A 148 -21.86 -12.46 -0.30
CA PRO A 148 -20.50 -12.10 0.09
C PRO A 148 -19.97 -12.96 1.24
N GLY A 149 -18.76 -13.50 1.08
CA GLY A 149 -18.19 -14.47 2.01
C GLY A 149 -17.12 -13.94 2.95
N LEU A 150 -16.50 -12.81 2.60
CA LEU A 150 -15.24 -12.37 3.23
C LEU A 150 -15.34 -12.20 4.76
N VAL A 151 -16.46 -11.67 5.26
CA VAL A 151 -16.67 -11.41 6.69
C VAL A 151 -16.79 -12.72 7.48
N ARG A 152 -17.51 -13.73 6.96
CA ARG A 152 -17.58 -15.06 7.59
C ARG A 152 -16.24 -15.78 7.53
N GLY A 153 -15.47 -15.57 6.47
CA GLY A 153 -14.09 -16.05 6.35
C GLY A 153 -13.17 -15.46 7.43
N TRP A 154 -13.26 -14.15 7.68
CA TRP A 154 -12.52 -13.50 8.76
C TRP A 154 -12.93 -14.00 10.13
N GLU A 155 -14.24 -14.17 10.40
CA GLU A 155 -14.72 -14.71 11.67
C GLU A 155 -14.18 -16.11 11.93
N LEU A 156 -14.27 -17.01 10.95
CA LEU A 156 -13.75 -18.38 11.06
C LEU A 156 -12.23 -18.38 11.27
N ALA A 157 -11.49 -17.58 10.51
CA ALA A 157 -10.04 -17.48 10.66
C ALA A 157 -9.64 -16.99 12.05
N LEU A 158 -10.31 -15.95 12.56
CA LEU A 158 -10.03 -15.40 13.89
C LEU A 158 -10.44 -16.36 15.01
N SER A 159 -11.56 -17.09 14.86
CA SER A 159 -12.06 -18.00 15.89
C SER A 159 -11.18 -19.22 16.05
N GLU A 160 -10.71 -19.79 14.94
CA GLU A 160 -9.89 -21.01 14.95
C GLU A 160 -8.40 -20.71 15.15
N TYR A 161 -7.91 -19.63 14.53
CA TYR A 161 -6.46 -19.37 14.42
C TYR A 161 -6.04 -17.99 14.91
N GLY A 162 -6.96 -17.07 15.19
CA GLY A 162 -6.65 -15.72 15.66
C GLY A 162 -6.33 -15.64 17.15
N THR A 163 -5.79 -14.49 17.56
CA THR A 163 -5.57 -14.15 18.98
C THR A 163 -6.22 -12.84 19.40
N LYS A 164 -6.79 -12.08 18.45
CA LYS A 164 -7.49 -10.82 18.67
C LYS A 164 -8.96 -10.94 18.25
N SER A 165 -9.79 -10.10 18.85
CA SER A 165 -11.19 -9.97 18.45
C SER A 165 -11.34 -9.26 17.10
N LEU A 166 -12.49 -9.45 16.45
CA LEU A 166 -12.82 -8.76 15.20
C LEU A 166 -12.72 -7.23 15.35
N ALA A 167 -13.21 -6.68 16.47
CA ALA A 167 -13.07 -5.25 16.78
C ALA A 167 -11.61 -4.77 16.80
N GLU A 168 -10.71 -5.53 17.45
CA GLU A 168 -9.30 -5.16 17.55
C GLU A 168 -8.58 -5.18 16.20
N VAL A 169 -8.92 -6.14 15.32
CA VAL A 169 -8.25 -6.25 14.00
C VAL A 169 -8.85 -5.30 12.95
N LEU A 170 -10.11 -4.88 13.09
CA LEU A 170 -10.75 -3.91 12.20
C LEU A 170 -10.40 -2.46 12.52
N GLU A 171 -10.02 -2.17 13.76
CA GLU A 171 -9.74 -0.81 14.25
C GLU A 171 -8.72 -0.02 13.39
N PRO A 172 -7.60 -0.60 12.89
CA PRO A 172 -6.74 0.11 11.96
C PRO A 172 -7.45 0.54 10.66
N ALA A 173 -8.32 -0.30 10.11
CA ALA A 173 -9.08 0.01 8.91
C ALA A 173 -10.17 1.08 9.17
N VAL A 174 -10.80 1.04 10.36
CA VAL A 174 -11.71 2.11 10.82
C VAL A 174 -11.00 3.45 10.77
N ARG A 175 -9.81 3.57 11.38
CA ARG A 175 -9.04 4.82 11.35
C ARG A 175 -8.70 5.29 9.94
N VAL A 176 -8.25 4.39 9.06
CA VAL A 176 -7.94 4.74 7.66
C VAL A 176 -9.19 5.24 6.92
N ALA A 177 -10.35 4.64 7.16
CA ALA A 177 -11.60 5.05 6.54
C ALA A 177 -12.09 6.42 7.04
N GLU A 178 -11.89 6.73 8.32
CA GLU A 178 -12.34 7.99 8.93
C GLU A 178 -11.38 9.15 8.75
N ASP A 179 -10.11 8.95 9.10
CA ASP A 179 -9.08 9.97 9.00
C ASP A 179 -8.81 10.26 7.51
N GLY A 180 -9.02 9.25 6.67
CA GLY A 180 -8.84 9.28 5.23
C GLY A 180 -7.46 8.81 4.80
N PHE A 181 -7.30 8.62 3.49
CA PHE A 181 -6.05 8.24 2.85
C PHE A 181 -5.81 9.09 1.60
N VAL A 182 -4.54 9.24 1.26
CA VAL A 182 -4.10 9.92 0.02
C VAL A 182 -4.32 8.98 -1.16
N VAL A 183 -5.13 9.42 -2.12
CA VAL A 183 -5.39 8.74 -3.40
C VAL A 183 -4.11 8.67 -4.22
N ASP A 184 -3.75 7.47 -4.70
CA ASP A 184 -2.65 7.28 -5.66
C ASP A 184 -3.16 7.27 -7.11
N ASP A 185 -2.23 7.33 -8.07
CA ASP A 185 -2.54 7.32 -9.52
C ASP A 185 -3.39 6.10 -9.92
N GLU A 186 -3.21 4.97 -9.23
CA GLU A 186 -3.94 3.74 -9.53
C GLU A 186 -5.38 3.82 -9.03
N TYR A 187 -5.64 4.38 -7.85
CA TYR A 187 -7.00 4.63 -7.36
C TYR A 187 -7.76 5.59 -8.29
N GLU A 188 -7.14 6.72 -8.67
CA GLU A 188 -7.73 7.68 -9.62
C GLU A 188 -8.12 6.97 -10.92
N ARG A 189 -7.15 6.30 -11.56
CA ARG A 189 -7.37 5.57 -12.82
C ARG A 189 -8.45 4.50 -12.72
N ARG A 190 -8.51 3.75 -11.62
CA ARG A 190 -9.53 2.70 -11.39
C ARG A 190 -10.91 3.28 -11.17
N THR A 191 -10.98 4.47 -10.60
CA THR A 191 -12.23 5.24 -10.49
C THR A 191 -12.66 5.75 -11.87
N GLU A 192 -11.73 6.29 -12.66
CA GLU A 192 -11.99 6.70 -14.05
C GLU A 192 -12.52 5.55 -14.91
N ASP A 193 -11.91 4.36 -14.81
CA ASP A 193 -12.33 3.13 -15.51
C ASP A 193 -13.79 2.74 -15.19
N ASN A 194 -14.30 3.12 -14.02
CA ASN A 194 -15.66 2.83 -13.55
C ASN A 194 -16.58 4.06 -13.50
N LEU A 195 -16.13 5.23 -13.94
CA LEU A 195 -16.79 6.50 -13.70
C LEU A 195 -18.23 6.54 -14.22
N GLU A 196 -18.46 6.03 -15.44
CA GLU A 196 -19.81 5.96 -16.02
C GLU A 196 -20.74 5.05 -15.21
N ILE A 197 -20.21 3.92 -14.70
CA ILE A 197 -20.99 2.98 -13.88
C ILE A 197 -21.31 3.63 -12.52
N PHE A 198 -20.33 4.27 -11.88
CA PHE A 198 -20.55 4.92 -10.59
C PHE A 198 -21.56 6.07 -10.67
N ARG A 199 -21.58 6.84 -11.76
CA ARG A 199 -22.61 7.87 -12.00
C ARG A 199 -24.02 7.30 -12.11
N ASP A 200 -24.16 6.09 -12.65
CA ASP A 200 -25.47 5.44 -12.80
C ASP A 200 -26.08 4.99 -11.47
N PHE A 201 -25.30 4.85 -10.39
CA PHE A 201 -25.76 4.42 -9.07
C PHE A 201 -25.55 5.49 -8.01
N SER A 202 -26.65 5.89 -7.37
CA SER A 202 -26.64 7.00 -6.39
C SER A 202 -25.72 6.74 -5.19
N SER A 203 -25.66 5.49 -4.70
CA SER A 203 -24.74 5.11 -3.64
C SER A 203 -23.28 5.14 -4.09
N SER A 204 -22.97 4.54 -5.25
CA SER A 204 -21.60 4.51 -5.77
C SER A 204 -21.06 5.90 -6.07
N SER A 205 -21.88 6.80 -6.66
CA SER A 205 -21.50 8.19 -6.87
C SER A 205 -21.20 8.88 -5.53
N ALA A 206 -22.07 8.72 -4.53
CA ALA A 206 -21.89 9.34 -3.21
C ALA A 206 -20.64 8.85 -2.46
N THR A 207 -20.27 7.58 -2.61
CA THR A 207 -19.13 6.98 -1.91
C THR A 207 -17.80 7.24 -2.62
N PHE A 208 -17.74 7.14 -3.95
CA PHE A 208 -16.47 7.05 -4.68
C PHE A 208 -16.14 8.27 -5.56
N LEU A 209 -17.10 9.16 -5.81
CA LEU A 209 -16.90 10.32 -6.68
C LEU A 209 -16.85 11.64 -5.89
N VAL A 210 -16.06 12.58 -6.39
CA VAL A 210 -16.00 13.96 -5.86
C VAL A 210 -16.51 14.89 -6.94
N ASP A 211 -17.61 15.59 -6.67
CA ASP A 211 -18.29 16.44 -7.66
C ASP A 211 -18.63 15.70 -8.97
N ASP A 212 -19.10 14.45 -8.85
CA ASP A 212 -19.39 13.51 -9.95
C ASP A 212 -18.16 13.12 -10.82
N GLU A 213 -16.94 13.40 -10.39
CA GLU A 213 -15.69 13.02 -11.07
C GLU A 213 -14.85 12.06 -10.21
N ALA A 214 -13.88 11.38 -10.84
CA ALA A 214 -12.87 10.61 -10.11
C ALA A 214 -12.01 11.55 -9.23
N PRO A 215 -11.65 11.15 -8.00
CA PRO A 215 -10.76 11.96 -7.17
C PRO A 215 -9.34 11.97 -7.76
N GLU A 216 -8.77 13.16 -7.92
CA GLU A 216 -7.40 13.33 -8.43
C GLU A 216 -6.36 12.75 -7.45
N ALA A 217 -5.30 12.14 -7.96
CA ALA A 217 -4.18 11.67 -7.15
C ALA A 217 -3.60 12.79 -6.27
N GLY A 218 -3.25 12.43 -5.03
CA GLY A 218 -2.85 13.37 -3.98
C GLY A 218 -4.03 13.96 -3.18
N THR A 219 -5.28 13.72 -3.59
CA THR A 219 -6.45 14.09 -2.79
C THR A 219 -6.60 13.15 -1.60
N VAL A 220 -7.06 13.69 -0.47
CA VAL A 220 -7.47 12.88 0.67
C VAL A 220 -8.94 12.57 0.57
N ILE A 221 -9.28 11.28 0.61
CA ILE A 221 -10.66 10.81 0.65
C ILE A 221 -10.93 10.01 1.92
N THR A 222 -12.19 10.05 2.38
CA THR A 222 -12.70 9.36 3.56
C THR A 222 -13.87 8.47 3.15
N ASN A 223 -14.12 7.40 3.89
CA ASN A 223 -15.27 6.53 3.74
C ASN A 223 -15.93 6.29 5.10
N GLU A 224 -16.62 7.32 5.61
CA GLU A 224 -17.27 7.29 6.93
C GLU A 224 -18.30 6.15 7.04
N GLU A 225 -19.01 5.83 5.96
CA GLU A 225 -19.99 4.72 5.93
C GLU A 225 -19.32 3.35 6.16
N LEU A 226 -18.16 3.12 5.56
CA LEU A 226 -17.41 1.87 5.77
C LEU A 226 -16.76 1.82 7.16
N ALA A 227 -16.31 2.97 7.69
CA ALA A 227 -15.82 3.04 9.07
C ALA A 227 -16.91 2.61 10.07
N ASP A 228 -18.12 3.14 9.91
CA ASP A 228 -19.27 2.78 10.75
C ASP A 228 -19.67 1.31 10.55
N THR A 229 -19.59 0.80 9.32
CA THR A 229 -19.80 -0.62 9.03
C THR A 229 -18.79 -1.51 9.77
N TYR A 230 -17.50 -1.16 9.75
CA TYR A 230 -16.47 -1.91 10.47
C TYR A 230 -16.61 -1.83 11.98
N ARG A 231 -17.08 -0.71 12.53
CA ARG A 231 -17.44 -0.63 13.95
C ARG A 231 -18.59 -1.54 14.30
N LEU A 232 -19.65 -1.51 13.50
CA LEU A 232 -20.82 -2.33 13.73
C LEU A 232 -20.44 -3.82 13.71
N LEU A 233 -19.60 -4.24 12.76
CA LEU A 233 -19.02 -5.59 12.75
C LEU A 233 -18.17 -5.89 14.00
N GLY A 234 -17.36 -4.92 14.45
CA GLY A 234 -16.60 -5.06 15.70
C GLY A 234 -17.48 -5.20 16.95
N GLU A 235 -18.61 -4.50 17.00
CA GLU A 235 -19.52 -4.45 18.14
C GLU A 235 -20.50 -5.64 18.18
N GLU A 236 -21.07 -6.01 17.04
CA GLU A 236 -22.12 -7.03 16.93
C GLU A 236 -21.64 -8.36 16.35
N GLY A 237 -20.40 -8.43 15.84
CA GLY A 237 -19.85 -9.61 15.18
C GLY A 237 -20.31 -9.76 13.73
N ALA A 238 -19.97 -10.88 13.09
CA ALA A 238 -20.32 -11.11 11.69
C ALA A 238 -21.83 -11.26 11.47
N ASP A 239 -22.61 -11.66 12.48
CA ASP A 239 -24.05 -11.90 12.35
C ASP A 239 -24.82 -10.65 11.88
N VAL A 240 -24.38 -9.44 12.21
CA VAL A 240 -25.02 -8.20 11.70
C VAL A 240 -24.90 -8.07 10.17
N PHE A 241 -23.88 -8.67 9.57
CA PHE A 241 -23.67 -8.76 8.12
C PHE A 241 -24.64 -9.73 7.43
N TYR A 242 -24.96 -10.86 8.09
CA TYR A 242 -25.68 -11.98 7.49
C TYR A 242 -27.15 -12.09 7.93
N GLU A 243 -27.50 -11.54 9.10
CA GLU A 243 -28.84 -11.60 9.69
C GLU A 243 -29.38 -10.22 10.12
N GLY A 244 -28.52 -9.19 10.12
CA GLY A 244 -28.83 -7.85 10.64
C GLY A 244 -29.14 -6.80 9.57
N GLU A 245 -28.93 -5.53 9.93
CA GLU A 245 -29.28 -4.38 9.08
C GLU A 245 -28.43 -4.27 7.81
N ILE A 246 -27.19 -4.77 7.82
CA ILE A 246 -26.36 -4.86 6.63
C ILE A 246 -26.94 -5.91 5.66
N ALA A 247 -27.43 -7.04 6.18
CA ALA A 247 -28.02 -8.10 5.36
C ALA A 247 -29.25 -7.61 4.60
N GLU A 248 -30.12 -6.84 5.28
CA GLU A 248 -31.27 -6.19 4.66
C GLU A 248 -30.86 -5.24 3.53
N ALA A 249 -29.78 -4.48 3.73
CA ALA A 249 -29.26 -3.53 2.74
C ALA A 249 -28.62 -4.22 1.52
N ILE A 250 -27.89 -5.33 1.72
CA ILE A 250 -27.33 -6.14 0.64
C ILE A 250 -28.47 -6.68 -0.24
N VAL A 251 -29.49 -7.31 0.36
CA VAL A 251 -30.64 -7.86 -0.37
C VAL A 251 -31.42 -6.78 -1.11
N ALA A 252 -31.62 -5.62 -0.46
CA ALA A 252 -32.28 -4.49 -1.11
C ALA A 252 -31.47 -3.98 -2.31
N THR A 253 -30.15 -3.89 -2.19
CA THR A 253 -29.24 -3.46 -3.27
C THR A 253 -29.23 -4.46 -4.43
N ASN A 254 -29.24 -5.75 -4.13
CA ASN A 254 -29.27 -6.82 -5.14
C ASN A 254 -30.59 -6.85 -5.93
N THR A 255 -31.72 -6.80 -5.22
CA THR A 255 -33.05 -6.95 -5.82
C THR A 255 -33.61 -5.63 -6.36
N THR A 256 -33.14 -4.49 -5.84
CA THR A 256 -33.55 -3.13 -6.27
C THR A 256 -32.31 -2.21 -6.35
N PRO A 257 -31.48 -2.34 -7.38
CA PRO A 257 -30.27 -1.53 -7.53
C PRO A 257 -30.55 -0.01 -7.47
N PRO A 258 -29.76 0.77 -6.71
CA PRO A 258 -30.03 2.17 -6.38
C PRO A 258 -29.66 3.14 -7.50
N LEU A 259 -30.35 3.06 -8.63
CA LEU A 259 -30.13 3.90 -9.81
C LEU A 259 -30.27 5.41 -9.50
N SER A 260 -29.35 6.20 -10.04
CA SER A 260 -29.40 7.67 -10.02
C SER A 260 -30.56 8.22 -10.85
N ASP A 261 -31.06 9.40 -10.48
CA ASP A 261 -32.08 10.11 -11.25
C ASP A 261 -31.57 10.39 -12.68
N GLY A 262 -32.23 9.79 -13.68
CA GLY A 262 -31.89 9.98 -15.09
C GLY A 262 -30.86 8.99 -15.65
N ALA A 263 -30.42 7.99 -14.88
CA ALA A 263 -29.66 6.87 -15.40
C ALA A 263 -30.48 6.12 -16.48
N GLU A 264 -29.86 5.86 -17.63
CA GLU A 264 -30.49 5.14 -18.76
C GLU A 264 -30.11 3.65 -18.80
N ARG A 265 -29.19 3.21 -17.92
CA ARG A 265 -28.73 1.82 -17.86
C ARG A 265 -29.87 0.88 -17.46
N GLU A 266 -30.11 -0.15 -18.26
CA GLU A 266 -30.97 -1.25 -17.88
C GLU A 266 -30.21 -2.21 -16.96
N VAL A 267 -30.64 -2.29 -15.69
CA VAL A 267 -30.02 -3.13 -14.67
C VAL A 267 -30.98 -4.26 -14.31
N ARG A 268 -30.53 -5.50 -14.52
CA ARG A 268 -31.31 -6.69 -14.16
C ARG A 268 -31.21 -6.93 -12.65
N PRO A 269 -32.33 -7.05 -11.92
CA PRO A 269 -32.30 -7.33 -10.49
C PRO A 269 -31.86 -8.78 -10.24
N GLY A 270 -31.21 -9.02 -9.11
CA GLY A 270 -30.99 -10.37 -8.60
C GLY A 270 -32.19 -10.88 -7.81
N GLU A 271 -32.10 -12.12 -7.33
CA GLU A 271 -33.13 -12.78 -6.51
C GLU A 271 -32.58 -13.22 -5.14
N MET A 272 -31.50 -12.59 -4.67
CA MET A 272 -30.94 -12.88 -3.35
C MET A 272 -31.95 -12.57 -2.24
N THR A 273 -32.01 -13.45 -1.25
CA THR A 273 -32.89 -13.36 -0.09
C THR A 273 -32.08 -13.28 1.21
N LEU A 274 -32.73 -12.84 2.29
CA LEU A 274 -32.11 -12.90 3.63
C LEU A 274 -31.77 -14.33 4.06
N ALA A 275 -32.49 -15.33 3.54
CA ALA A 275 -32.19 -16.73 3.84
C ALA A 275 -30.89 -17.20 3.16
N ASP A 276 -30.53 -16.63 2.01
CA ASP A 276 -29.26 -16.93 1.34
C ASP A 276 -28.08 -16.38 2.16
N LEU A 277 -28.18 -15.15 2.67
CA LEU A 277 -27.17 -14.57 3.57
C LEU A 277 -27.08 -15.33 4.90
N ALA A 278 -28.20 -15.54 5.58
CA ALA A 278 -28.22 -16.24 6.86
C ALA A 278 -27.76 -17.71 6.77
N GLY A 279 -27.87 -18.32 5.58
CA GLY A 279 -27.43 -19.69 5.32
C GLY A 279 -25.96 -19.82 4.91
N TYR A 280 -25.26 -18.71 4.66
CA TYR A 280 -23.88 -18.74 4.17
C TYR A 280 -22.89 -19.19 5.25
N GLU A 281 -21.97 -20.08 4.86
CA GLU A 281 -20.88 -20.57 5.70
C GLU A 281 -19.53 -20.45 4.96
N ALA A 282 -18.50 -19.93 5.63
CA ALA A 282 -17.13 -20.13 5.19
C ALA A 282 -16.68 -21.56 5.53
N LEU A 283 -15.93 -22.21 4.63
CA LEU A 283 -15.57 -23.61 4.77
C LEU A 283 -14.08 -23.76 5.09
N GLU A 284 -13.76 -24.62 6.04
CA GLU A 284 -12.39 -25.10 6.23
C GLU A 284 -12.16 -26.36 5.38
N GLN A 285 -11.09 -26.38 4.59
CA GLN A 285 -10.79 -27.46 3.66
C GLN A 285 -9.30 -27.85 3.70
N GLU A 286 -9.02 -29.12 3.41
CA GLU A 286 -7.64 -29.60 3.22
C GLU A 286 -7.04 -28.95 1.96
N PRO A 287 -5.80 -28.43 2.03
CA PRO A 287 -5.14 -27.80 0.89
C PRO A 287 -4.84 -28.80 -0.23
N THR A 288 -4.67 -28.29 -1.45
CA THR A 288 -3.93 -29.05 -2.47
C THR A 288 -2.46 -29.12 -2.09
N VAL A 289 -1.80 -30.24 -2.35
CA VAL A 289 -0.36 -30.40 -2.10
C VAL A 289 0.30 -31.21 -3.21
N VAL A 290 1.50 -30.79 -3.62
CA VAL A 290 2.40 -31.58 -4.48
C VAL A 290 3.83 -31.59 -3.92
N ASP A 291 4.54 -32.68 -4.15
CA ASP A 291 5.98 -32.74 -3.96
C ASP A 291 6.67 -32.19 -5.22
N TYR A 292 7.52 -31.18 -5.06
CA TYR A 292 8.27 -30.57 -6.16
C TYR A 292 9.73 -30.38 -5.77
N ARG A 293 10.62 -31.22 -6.32
CA ARG A 293 12.08 -31.16 -6.08
C ARG A 293 12.48 -31.31 -4.61
N GLY A 294 11.70 -32.08 -3.85
CA GLY A 294 11.89 -32.29 -2.41
C GLY A 294 11.25 -31.24 -1.52
N LEU A 295 10.56 -30.26 -2.11
CA LEU A 295 9.71 -29.28 -1.41
C LEU A 295 8.25 -29.75 -1.45
N GLN A 296 7.44 -29.27 -0.51
CA GLN A 296 5.98 -29.42 -0.56
C GLN A 296 5.36 -28.08 -0.93
N VAL A 297 4.60 -28.03 -2.03
CA VAL A 297 3.91 -26.83 -2.51
C VAL A 297 2.42 -26.96 -2.20
N TYR A 298 1.93 -26.13 -1.29
CA TYR A 298 0.54 -26.08 -0.87
C TYR A 298 -0.21 -24.95 -1.56
N GLY A 299 -1.45 -25.23 -1.95
CA GLY A 299 -2.36 -24.27 -2.58
C GLY A 299 -3.80 -24.42 -2.09
N MET A 300 -4.66 -23.55 -2.60
CA MET A 300 -6.09 -23.55 -2.26
C MET A 300 -6.84 -24.77 -2.84
N ALA A 301 -7.73 -25.35 -2.04
CA ALA A 301 -8.68 -26.38 -2.44
C ALA A 301 -9.70 -25.88 -3.50
N PRO A 302 -10.38 -26.80 -4.23
CA PRO A 302 -11.59 -26.45 -4.97
C PRO A 302 -12.63 -25.75 -4.06
N PRO A 303 -13.37 -24.74 -4.55
CA PRO A 303 -13.66 -24.40 -5.95
C PRO A 303 -12.58 -23.52 -6.61
N SER A 304 -11.49 -23.20 -5.91
CA SER A 304 -10.34 -22.63 -6.60
C SER A 304 -9.68 -23.67 -7.50
N SER A 305 -9.37 -23.27 -8.72
CA SER A 305 -8.50 -24.04 -9.61
C SER A 305 -7.01 -23.69 -9.46
N GLY A 306 -6.68 -22.72 -8.61
CA GLY A 306 -5.32 -22.23 -8.46
C GLY A 306 -4.33 -23.31 -8.02
N GLY A 307 -4.62 -23.95 -6.88
CA GLY A 307 -3.75 -24.96 -6.29
C GLY A 307 -3.54 -26.17 -7.20
N SER A 308 -4.63 -26.73 -7.75
CA SER A 308 -4.59 -27.90 -8.63
C SER A 308 -3.85 -27.63 -9.93
N THR A 309 -4.12 -26.50 -10.60
CA THR A 309 -3.52 -26.19 -11.91
C THR A 309 -2.04 -25.80 -11.78
N VAL A 310 -1.65 -25.09 -10.72
CA VAL A 310 -0.24 -24.82 -10.42
C VAL A 310 0.48 -26.13 -10.08
N GLY A 311 -0.10 -26.96 -9.22
CA GLY A 311 0.47 -28.25 -8.81
C GLY A 311 0.69 -29.20 -9.98
N GLU A 312 -0.31 -29.36 -10.86
CA GLU A 312 -0.18 -30.19 -12.06
C GLU A 312 0.95 -29.69 -12.97
N ALA A 313 1.01 -28.37 -13.24
CA ALA A 313 2.05 -27.79 -14.07
C ALA A 313 3.46 -27.97 -13.46
N LEU A 314 3.59 -27.88 -12.13
CA LEU A 314 4.85 -28.16 -11.43
C LEU A 314 5.24 -29.64 -11.53
N ASN A 315 4.32 -30.59 -11.32
CA ASN A 315 4.62 -32.02 -11.50
C ASN A 315 5.05 -32.35 -12.94
N ILE A 316 4.44 -31.70 -13.95
CA ILE A 316 4.89 -31.84 -15.34
C ILE A 316 6.31 -31.28 -15.49
N LEU A 317 6.60 -30.11 -14.91
CA LEU A 317 7.91 -29.47 -15.01
C LEU A 317 9.02 -30.21 -14.25
N GLU A 318 8.69 -30.97 -13.20
CA GLU A 318 9.68 -31.63 -12.33
C GLU A 318 10.64 -32.55 -13.12
N GLY A 319 10.13 -33.21 -14.17
CA GLY A 319 10.90 -34.10 -15.04
C GLY A 319 11.92 -33.41 -15.95
N PHE A 320 11.98 -32.08 -15.96
CA PHE A 320 12.95 -31.30 -16.73
C PHE A 320 13.99 -30.64 -15.82
N ASP A 321 15.25 -30.59 -16.27
CA ASP A 321 16.32 -29.81 -15.61
C ASP A 321 16.29 -28.37 -16.11
N LEU A 322 15.37 -27.57 -15.58
CA LEU A 322 15.16 -26.17 -15.99
C LEU A 322 16.40 -25.29 -15.73
N SER A 323 17.17 -25.60 -14.67
CA SER A 323 18.38 -24.86 -14.31
C SER A 323 19.51 -24.96 -15.35
N ALA A 324 19.49 -26.02 -16.16
CA ALA A 324 20.46 -26.26 -17.24
C ALA A 324 19.99 -25.74 -18.61
N MET A 325 18.74 -25.27 -18.71
CA MET A 325 18.13 -24.79 -19.94
C MET A 325 18.43 -23.32 -20.20
N ALA A 326 18.37 -22.93 -21.48
CA ALA A 326 18.35 -21.51 -21.82
C ALA A 326 16.97 -20.90 -21.48
N GLU A 327 16.93 -19.58 -21.21
CA GLU A 327 15.71 -18.88 -20.77
C GLU A 327 14.50 -19.12 -21.70
N GLU A 328 14.74 -19.18 -23.02
CA GLU A 328 13.65 -19.41 -23.97
C GLU A 328 13.14 -20.85 -23.96
N GLU A 329 13.98 -21.81 -23.55
CA GLU A 329 13.57 -23.20 -23.36
C GLU A 329 12.75 -23.33 -22.07
N VAL A 330 13.16 -22.66 -20.99
CA VAL A 330 12.38 -22.61 -19.74
C VAL A 330 10.98 -22.06 -20.01
N LEU A 331 10.88 -20.90 -20.66
CA LEU A 331 9.58 -20.30 -21.00
C LEU A 331 8.75 -21.17 -21.94
N HIS A 332 9.39 -21.90 -22.86
CA HIS A 332 8.69 -22.85 -23.71
C HIS A 332 8.08 -24.01 -22.91
N HIS A 333 8.85 -24.68 -22.04
CA HIS A 333 8.35 -25.78 -21.22
C HIS A 333 7.28 -25.31 -20.23
N MET A 334 7.46 -24.13 -19.64
CA MET A 334 6.46 -23.52 -18.75
C MET A 334 5.16 -23.24 -19.49
N ALA A 335 5.22 -22.62 -20.69
CA ALA A 335 4.03 -22.37 -21.50
C ALA A 335 3.32 -23.66 -21.91
N GLU A 336 4.08 -24.69 -22.31
CA GLU A 336 3.50 -25.97 -22.72
C GLU A 336 2.83 -26.72 -21.56
N SER A 337 3.49 -26.76 -20.40
CA SER A 337 2.98 -27.41 -19.18
C SER A 337 1.75 -26.71 -18.64
N SER A 338 1.81 -25.37 -18.54
CA SER A 338 0.67 -24.54 -18.13
C SER A 338 -0.54 -24.79 -19.03
N ALA A 339 -0.33 -24.80 -20.36
CA ALA A 339 -1.44 -24.96 -21.27
C ALA A 339 -2.02 -26.40 -21.31
N LEU A 340 -1.27 -27.42 -20.88
CA LEU A 340 -1.83 -28.76 -20.61
C LEU A 340 -2.70 -28.72 -19.35
N ALA A 341 -2.18 -28.19 -18.25
CA ALA A 341 -2.91 -28.08 -16.98
C ALA A 341 -4.17 -27.20 -17.11
N PHE A 342 -4.15 -26.14 -17.92
CA PHE A 342 -5.35 -25.35 -18.23
C PHE A 342 -6.40 -26.14 -19.02
N ALA A 343 -5.99 -27.09 -19.86
CA ALA A 343 -6.94 -27.98 -20.55
C ALA A 343 -7.67 -28.85 -19.53
N ASP A 344 -6.92 -29.45 -18.60
CA ASP A 344 -7.43 -30.33 -17.55
C ASP A 344 -8.31 -29.56 -16.54
N ARG A 345 -7.85 -28.39 -16.08
CA ARG A 345 -8.63 -27.42 -15.30
C ARG A 345 -10.00 -27.14 -15.91
N ASN A 346 -10.03 -26.86 -17.22
CA ASN A 346 -11.23 -26.42 -17.90
C ASN A 346 -12.29 -27.53 -17.99
N THR A 347 -11.85 -28.79 -17.95
CA THR A 347 -12.69 -29.98 -18.00
C THR A 347 -13.18 -30.42 -16.61
N TYR A 348 -12.29 -30.42 -15.61
CA TYR A 348 -12.54 -31.19 -14.38
C TYR A 348 -12.77 -30.36 -13.12
N VAL A 349 -12.25 -29.13 -13.04
CA VAL A 349 -12.25 -28.39 -11.77
C VAL A 349 -13.50 -27.52 -11.65
N GLY A 350 -14.16 -27.59 -10.50
CA GLY A 350 -15.33 -26.79 -10.13
C GLY A 350 -15.65 -26.93 -8.64
N ASP A 351 -16.90 -26.70 -8.26
CA ASP A 351 -17.35 -26.85 -6.87
C ASP A 351 -17.61 -28.32 -6.50
N GLU A 352 -16.85 -28.83 -5.52
CA GLU A 352 -16.92 -30.22 -5.06
C GLU A 352 -18.23 -30.59 -4.37
N ALA A 353 -19.04 -29.60 -3.95
CA ALA A 353 -20.39 -29.88 -3.46
C ALA A 353 -21.35 -30.32 -4.58
N PHE A 354 -21.00 -30.08 -5.85
CA PHE A 354 -21.85 -30.30 -7.02
C PHE A 354 -21.27 -31.27 -8.06
N LEU A 355 -19.95 -31.46 -8.08
CA LEU A 355 -19.28 -32.43 -8.96
C LEU A 355 -18.08 -33.10 -8.30
N ASP A 356 -17.75 -34.31 -8.74
CA ASP A 356 -16.52 -35.00 -8.32
C ASP A 356 -15.31 -34.43 -9.08
N VAL A 357 -14.37 -33.83 -8.36
CA VAL A 357 -13.10 -33.35 -8.94
C VAL A 357 -12.04 -34.45 -8.76
N PRO A 358 -11.38 -34.95 -9.83
CA PRO A 358 -10.32 -35.98 -9.76
C PRO A 358 -8.99 -35.37 -9.25
N LEU A 359 -9.03 -34.76 -8.06
CA LEU A 359 -7.93 -33.97 -7.54
C LEU A 359 -6.67 -34.81 -7.28
N THR A 360 -6.85 -36.06 -6.82
CA THR A 360 -5.71 -36.98 -6.60
C THR A 360 -5.06 -37.34 -7.92
N GLY A 361 -5.87 -37.62 -8.95
CA GLY A 361 -5.38 -37.93 -10.28
C GLY A 361 -4.66 -36.75 -10.94
N LEU A 362 -5.25 -35.55 -10.90
CA LEU A 362 -4.66 -34.32 -11.45
C LEU A 362 -3.32 -33.96 -10.81
N LEU A 363 -3.17 -34.22 -9.51
CA LEU A 363 -1.95 -33.93 -8.75
C LEU A 363 -0.98 -35.13 -8.66
N SER A 364 -1.27 -36.23 -9.34
CA SER A 364 -0.38 -37.41 -9.35
C SER A 364 0.84 -37.21 -10.25
N GLN A 365 1.98 -37.78 -9.85
CA GLN A 365 3.18 -37.75 -10.67
C GLN A 365 3.03 -38.62 -11.92
N GLU A 366 2.28 -39.72 -11.85
CA GLU A 366 2.00 -40.61 -12.97
C GLU A 366 1.17 -39.92 -14.07
N PHE A 367 0.15 -39.14 -13.70
CA PHE A 367 -0.59 -38.34 -14.68
C PHE A 367 0.30 -37.27 -15.30
N ALA A 368 1.08 -36.56 -14.48
CA ALA A 368 2.01 -35.55 -14.97
C ALA A 368 3.06 -36.13 -15.93
N ASP A 369 3.55 -37.36 -15.69
CA ASP A 369 4.45 -38.08 -16.59
C ASP A 369 3.81 -38.34 -17.96
N GLU A 370 2.53 -38.76 -18.00
CA GLU A 370 1.77 -38.92 -19.24
C GLU A 370 1.61 -37.60 -20.00
N ARG A 371 1.24 -36.52 -19.30
CA ARG A 371 1.10 -35.19 -19.90
C ARG A 371 2.45 -34.68 -20.43
N ARG A 372 3.54 -34.92 -19.71
CA ARG A 372 4.90 -34.50 -20.09
C ARG A 372 5.36 -35.06 -21.44
N GLU A 373 4.96 -36.29 -21.80
CA GLU A 373 5.33 -36.91 -23.09
C GLU A 373 4.85 -36.10 -24.31
N LEU A 374 3.88 -35.21 -24.13
CA LEU A 374 3.33 -34.35 -25.17
C LEU A 374 4.21 -33.12 -25.46
N ILE A 375 5.13 -32.78 -24.57
CA ILE A 375 6.00 -31.60 -24.69
C ILE A 375 7.22 -31.97 -25.54
N GLY A 376 7.29 -31.39 -26.76
CA GLY A 376 8.43 -31.54 -27.67
C GLY A 376 9.11 -30.19 -27.95
N GLU A 377 10.14 -30.18 -28.81
CA GLU A 377 10.93 -28.95 -29.12
C GLU A 377 10.11 -27.78 -29.72
N ARG A 378 8.90 -28.05 -30.22
CA ARG A 378 8.02 -27.06 -30.85
C ARG A 378 6.71 -26.99 -30.09
N ALA A 379 6.14 -25.78 -30.03
CA ALA A 379 4.85 -25.55 -29.40
C ALA A 379 3.74 -26.38 -30.07
N GLN A 380 2.87 -26.96 -29.25
CA GLN A 380 1.69 -27.65 -29.73
C GLN A 380 0.67 -26.69 -30.35
N ALA A 381 -0.15 -27.20 -31.25
CA ALA A 381 -1.30 -26.45 -31.74
C ALA A 381 -2.33 -26.30 -30.61
N ARG A 382 -2.74 -25.06 -30.34
CA ARG A 382 -3.69 -24.72 -29.28
C ARG A 382 -5.11 -24.53 -29.83
N PRO A 383 -6.16 -24.84 -29.06
CA PRO A 383 -6.12 -25.47 -27.73
C PRO A 383 -5.71 -26.95 -27.79
N VAL A 384 -4.99 -27.43 -26.76
CA VAL A 384 -4.74 -28.87 -26.57
C VAL A 384 -5.90 -29.51 -25.79
N PRO A 385 -6.17 -30.80 -25.99
CA PRO A 385 -7.19 -31.51 -25.22
C PRO A 385 -6.75 -31.80 -23.77
N ALA A 386 -7.73 -31.92 -22.88
CA ALA A 386 -7.55 -32.49 -21.56
C ALA A 386 -7.06 -33.96 -21.64
N GLY A 387 -6.28 -34.37 -20.66
CA GLY A 387 -5.96 -35.76 -20.37
C GLY A 387 -7.07 -36.44 -19.57
N ASP A 388 -6.84 -37.68 -19.18
CA ASP A 388 -7.74 -38.47 -18.34
C ASP A 388 -7.08 -38.75 -16.99
N PRO A 389 -7.42 -38.01 -15.91
CA PRO A 389 -6.81 -38.18 -14.60
C PRO A 389 -7.43 -39.33 -13.79
N TRP A 390 -8.63 -39.83 -14.16
CA TRP A 390 -9.37 -40.85 -13.42
C TRP A 390 -8.61 -42.17 -13.19
N PRO A 391 -7.76 -42.68 -14.11
CA PRO A 391 -6.95 -43.87 -13.85
C PRO A 391 -5.97 -43.74 -12.67
N TYR A 392 -5.68 -42.50 -12.26
CA TYR A 392 -4.75 -42.15 -11.17
C TYR A 392 -5.49 -41.61 -9.94
N ASP A 393 -6.82 -41.59 -9.99
CA ASP A 393 -7.71 -41.20 -8.91
C ASP A 393 -8.40 -42.44 -8.34
N ASP A 394 -8.82 -42.40 -7.07
CA ASP A 394 -9.53 -43.52 -6.44
C ASP A 394 -11.05 -43.50 -6.79
N GLY A 395 -11.53 -42.51 -7.55
CA GLY A 395 -12.91 -42.34 -8.00
C GLY A 395 -13.25 -42.90 -9.40
N ASP A 396 -14.55 -43.12 -9.66
CA ASP A 396 -15.14 -43.46 -10.98
C ASP A 396 -16.01 -42.28 -11.46
N GLY A 397 -15.40 -41.24 -12.04
CA GLY A 397 -16.11 -40.08 -12.60
C GLY A 397 -16.10 -40.03 -14.13
N ASP A 398 -17.09 -39.37 -14.73
CA ASP A 398 -17.15 -39.10 -16.17
C ASP A 398 -16.60 -37.68 -16.46
N ALA A 399 -15.81 -37.52 -17.52
CA ALA A 399 -15.34 -36.20 -17.96
C ALA A 399 -16.51 -35.30 -18.41
N ALA A 400 -16.54 -34.04 -17.94
CA ALA A 400 -17.48 -33.02 -18.42
C ALA A 400 -16.96 -32.36 -19.71
N ASP A 401 -17.85 -31.78 -20.54
CA ASP A 401 -17.42 -31.00 -21.69
C ASP A 401 -16.69 -29.72 -21.23
N ALA A 402 -15.55 -29.41 -21.88
CA ALA A 402 -14.65 -28.34 -21.47
C ALA A 402 -15.15 -26.95 -21.88
N GLY A 403 -15.50 -26.11 -20.90
CA GLY A 403 -15.86 -24.71 -21.12
C GLY A 403 -14.69 -23.75 -20.92
N SER A 404 -14.66 -22.64 -21.66
CA SER A 404 -13.66 -21.57 -21.51
C SER A 404 -14.32 -20.27 -21.09
N ALA A 405 -14.39 -20.02 -19.79
CA ALA A 405 -14.67 -18.69 -19.26
C ALA A 405 -13.35 -17.90 -19.19
N GLU A 406 -13.20 -16.89 -20.06
CA GLU A 406 -12.08 -15.96 -20.06
C GLU A 406 -12.57 -14.53 -19.85
N GLY A 407 -12.14 -13.92 -18.75
CA GLY A 407 -12.35 -12.50 -18.46
C GLY A 407 -11.12 -11.91 -17.77
N HIS A 408 -10.90 -10.61 -17.96
CA HIS A 408 -9.98 -9.84 -17.13
C HIS A 408 -10.70 -9.49 -15.82
N GLY A 409 -10.30 -10.09 -14.70
CA GLY A 409 -10.86 -9.79 -13.37
C GLY A 409 -9.95 -8.86 -12.55
N SER A 410 -10.50 -8.21 -11.52
CA SER A 410 -9.72 -7.67 -10.41
C SER A 410 -9.57 -8.70 -9.31
N THR A 411 -8.55 -8.53 -8.49
CA THR A 411 -8.26 -9.33 -7.31
C THR A 411 -7.23 -8.54 -6.52
N THR A 412 -7.08 -8.81 -5.22
CA THR A 412 -5.90 -8.39 -4.45
C THR A 412 -5.26 -9.58 -3.75
N HIS A 413 -3.99 -9.43 -3.37
CA HIS A 413 -3.24 -10.45 -2.67
C HIS A 413 -2.40 -9.83 -1.55
N LEU A 414 -2.37 -10.49 -0.40
CA LEU A 414 -1.46 -10.18 0.68
C LEU A 414 -0.81 -11.45 1.24
N THR A 415 0.40 -11.30 1.76
CA THR A 415 1.11 -12.35 2.48
C THR A 415 1.60 -11.82 3.82
N VAL A 416 1.40 -12.59 4.89
CA VAL A 416 1.80 -12.24 6.25
C VAL A 416 2.55 -13.40 6.89
N ALA A 417 3.60 -13.09 7.64
CA ALA A 417 4.27 -14.03 8.53
C ALA A 417 4.51 -13.37 9.89
N ASP A 418 4.45 -14.14 10.97
CA ASP A 418 4.66 -13.63 12.33
C ASP A 418 5.94 -14.16 12.99
N ARG A 419 6.22 -13.69 14.20
CA ARG A 419 7.39 -14.12 14.99
C ARG A 419 7.36 -15.57 15.47
N TRP A 420 6.20 -16.21 15.45
CA TRP A 420 6.02 -17.61 15.86
C TRP A 420 6.21 -18.57 14.69
N GLY A 421 6.21 -18.04 13.46
CA GLY A 421 6.39 -18.79 12.23
C GLY A 421 5.08 -19.12 11.52
N ASN A 422 3.94 -18.60 11.99
CA ASN A 422 2.69 -18.78 11.24
C ASN A 422 2.76 -17.95 9.96
N VAL A 423 2.12 -18.45 8.91
CA VAL A 423 2.13 -17.81 7.59
C VAL A 423 0.72 -17.80 7.03
N VAL A 424 0.34 -16.69 6.43
CA VAL A 424 -0.90 -16.53 5.68
C VAL A 424 -0.58 -16.05 4.28
N SER A 425 -1.07 -16.78 3.28
CA SER A 425 -1.17 -16.30 1.90
C SER A 425 -2.65 -16.12 1.59
N TYR A 426 -3.08 -14.88 1.34
CA TYR A 426 -4.50 -14.54 1.26
C TYR A 426 -4.83 -13.79 -0.03
N THR A 427 -5.73 -14.37 -0.82
CA THR A 427 -6.22 -13.77 -2.07
C THR A 427 -7.72 -13.56 -1.95
N PHE A 428 -8.21 -12.36 -2.23
CA PHE A 428 -9.63 -12.04 -2.17
C PHE A 428 -10.01 -11.00 -3.23
N THR A 429 -11.30 -10.90 -3.54
CA THR A 429 -11.77 -10.15 -4.69
C THR A 429 -13.25 -9.75 -4.60
N ILE A 430 -13.67 -8.89 -5.54
CA ILE A 430 -15.05 -8.63 -5.94
C ILE A 430 -15.31 -9.00 -7.42
N GLU A 431 -14.48 -9.87 -7.99
CA GLU A 431 -14.41 -10.38 -9.37
C GLU A 431 -13.81 -9.41 -10.40
N GLN A 432 -14.45 -8.27 -10.71
CA GLN A 432 -13.94 -7.27 -11.65
C GLN A 432 -13.46 -6.05 -10.89
N ILE A 433 -12.77 -5.17 -11.63
CA ILE A 433 -12.35 -3.88 -11.09
C ILE A 433 -13.62 -3.07 -10.80
N GLY A 434 -13.91 -2.85 -9.53
CA GLY A 434 -15.14 -2.21 -9.08
C GLY A 434 -16.33 -3.17 -8.92
N GLY A 435 -16.13 -4.48 -9.09
CA GLY A 435 -17.17 -5.50 -8.96
C GLY A 435 -18.38 -5.25 -9.87
N SER A 436 -19.59 -5.31 -9.30
CA SER A 436 -20.80 -4.93 -10.03
C SER A 436 -20.93 -3.43 -10.26
N GLY A 437 -20.09 -2.62 -9.62
CA GLY A 437 -20.14 -1.16 -9.59
C GLY A 437 -21.24 -0.58 -8.70
N ILE A 438 -21.89 -1.43 -7.89
CA ILE A 438 -23.05 -1.06 -7.08
C ILE A 438 -22.65 -1.09 -5.60
N ALA A 439 -22.57 0.09 -4.97
CA ALA A 439 -22.33 0.22 -3.55
C ALA A 439 -23.59 -0.02 -2.73
N VAL A 440 -23.45 -0.63 -1.55
CA VAL A 440 -24.56 -0.81 -0.60
C VAL A 440 -24.84 0.54 0.08
N PRO A 441 -26.03 1.15 -0.12
CA PRO A 441 -26.32 2.49 0.40
C PRO A 441 -26.18 2.56 1.93
N GLY A 442 -25.38 3.50 2.44
CA GLY A 442 -25.19 3.72 3.87
C GLY A 442 -24.11 2.85 4.53
N TYR A 443 -23.44 1.97 3.77
CA TYR A 443 -22.42 1.06 4.30
C TYR A 443 -21.07 1.12 3.58
N GLY A 444 -20.93 1.94 2.52
CA GLY A 444 -19.62 2.30 1.97
C GLY A 444 -18.82 1.22 1.26
N PHE A 445 -19.41 0.07 0.87
CA PHE A 445 -18.71 -0.99 0.13
C PHE A 445 -19.44 -1.45 -1.14
N LEU A 446 -18.67 -1.93 -2.12
CA LEU A 446 -19.15 -2.46 -3.40
C LEU A 446 -19.57 -3.93 -3.28
N LEU A 447 -20.65 -4.31 -3.95
CA LEU A 447 -20.98 -5.72 -4.16
C LEU A 447 -20.18 -6.31 -5.33
N ASN A 448 -19.76 -7.57 -5.15
CA ASN A 448 -19.09 -8.36 -6.17
C ASN A 448 -19.97 -8.57 -7.42
N ASN A 449 -19.37 -8.95 -8.53
CA ASN A 449 -20.09 -9.54 -9.67
C ASN A 449 -19.69 -11.00 -9.86
N GLN A 450 -19.41 -11.71 -8.76
CA GLN A 450 -18.66 -12.95 -8.76
C GLN A 450 -19.30 -14.10 -9.54
N LEU A 451 -20.62 -14.11 -9.67
CA LEU A 451 -21.32 -15.17 -10.38
C LEU A 451 -21.08 -15.11 -11.90
N THR A 452 -20.47 -14.04 -12.43
CA THR A 452 -20.01 -14.02 -13.83
C THR A 452 -18.85 -14.97 -14.11
N ASP A 453 -18.19 -15.51 -13.08
CA ASP A 453 -17.21 -16.59 -13.26
C ASP A 453 -17.88 -17.92 -13.67
N PHE A 454 -19.20 -18.08 -13.53
CA PHE A 454 -19.90 -19.21 -14.14
C PHE A 454 -19.88 -19.14 -15.67
N GLU A 455 -19.80 -20.30 -16.30
CA GLU A 455 -19.98 -20.43 -17.74
C GLU A 455 -21.48 -20.30 -18.06
N PRO A 456 -21.92 -19.24 -18.78
CA PRO A 456 -23.33 -19.07 -19.13
C PRO A 456 -23.89 -20.16 -20.04
N ASP A 457 -23.04 -20.92 -20.73
CA ASP A 457 -23.46 -22.02 -21.58
C ASP A 457 -23.78 -23.29 -20.74
N PRO A 458 -25.07 -23.69 -20.65
CA PRO A 458 -25.50 -24.84 -19.87
C PRO A 458 -24.99 -26.18 -20.44
N GLU A 459 -24.43 -26.20 -21.65
CA GLU A 459 -23.78 -27.39 -22.22
C GLU A 459 -22.40 -27.68 -21.59
N HIS A 460 -21.87 -26.80 -20.73
CA HIS A 460 -20.60 -26.97 -19.99
C HIS A 460 -20.85 -27.05 -18.46
N PRO A 461 -21.33 -28.20 -17.94
CA PRO A 461 -21.97 -28.28 -16.63
C PRO A 461 -21.03 -28.06 -15.43
N ALA A 462 -19.72 -28.33 -15.58
CA ALA A 462 -18.77 -28.29 -14.46
C ALA A 462 -18.80 -26.95 -13.73
N ASN A 463 -18.90 -25.84 -14.48
CA ASN A 463 -18.95 -24.49 -13.94
C ASN A 463 -20.19 -23.71 -14.43
N ALA A 464 -21.30 -24.40 -14.71
CA ALA A 464 -22.58 -23.75 -14.99
C ALA A 464 -23.22 -23.21 -13.69
N PRO A 465 -24.07 -22.16 -13.78
CA PRO A 465 -24.78 -21.62 -12.62
C PRO A 465 -25.71 -22.66 -11.99
N GLU A 466 -25.73 -22.71 -10.66
CA GLU A 466 -26.66 -23.54 -9.89
C GLU A 466 -26.84 -22.92 -8.50
N GLY A 467 -28.07 -22.91 -7.97
CA GLY A 467 -28.34 -22.34 -6.65
C GLY A 467 -27.54 -23.02 -5.54
N GLY A 468 -26.88 -22.23 -4.70
CA GLY A 468 -25.98 -22.71 -3.64
C GLY A 468 -24.56 -23.08 -4.12
N LYS A 469 -24.26 -22.99 -5.41
CA LYS A 469 -22.95 -23.32 -5.98
C LYS A 469 -22.00 -22.13 -5.92
N ARG A 470 -20.71 -22.42 -5.70
CA ARG A 470 -19.61 -21.44 -5.76
C ARG A 470 -18.99 -21.45 -7.15
N PRO A 471 -18.83 -20.30 -7.82
CA PRO A 471 -18.22 -20.25 -9.14
C PRO A 471 -16.72 -20.52 -9.05
N ARG A 472 -16.21 -21.36 -9.97
CA ARG A 472 -14.79 -21.72 -10.05
C ARG A 472 -13.90 -20.48 -10.09
N SER A 473 -12.90 -20.44 -9.23
CA SER A 473 -11.92 -19.36 -9.19
C SER A 473 -10.58 -19.73 -9.82
N SER A 474 -9.74 -18.73 -10.06
CA SER A 474 -8.33 -18.91 -10.49
C SER A 474 -7.32 -18.46 -9.43
N MET A 475 -7.79 -18.01 -8.25
CA MET A 475 -6.93 -17.51 -7.17
C MET A 475 -5.99 -18.61 -6.64
N ALA A 476 -4.68 -18.35 -6.60
CA ALA A 476 -3.67 -19.33 -6.22
C ALA A 476 -2.75 -18.85 -5.08
N PRO A 477 -3.30 -18.50 -3.89
CA PRO A 477 -2.46 -18.32 -2.70
C PRO A 477 -1.64 -19.59 -2.45
N THR A 478 -0.32 -19.45 -2.26
CA THR A 478 0.62 -20.57 -2.26
C THR A 478 1.57 -20.48 -1.07
N ILE A 479 1.81 -21.60 -0.40
CA ILE A 479 2.84 -21.76 0.65
C ILE A 479 3.76 -22.92 0.26
N VAL A 480 5.07 -22.72 0.37
CA VAL A 480 6.10 -23.72 0.06
C VAL A 480 6.83 -24.10 1.34
N LEU A 481 6.88 -25.40 1.63
CA LEU A 481 7.60 -25.96 2.78
C LEU A 481 8.81 -26.79 2.33
N ASP A 482 9.88 -26.76 3.13
CA ASP A 482 11.03 -27.68 3.08
C ASP A 482 11.11 -28.42 4.42
N ASP A 483 11.03 -29.75 4.40
CA ASP A 483 11.01 -30.61 5.59
C ASP A 483 10.03 -30.13 6.70
N GLY A 484 8.84 -29.67 6.27
CA GLY A 484 7.78 -29.18 7.15
C GLY A 484 7.95 -27.74 7.66
N ALA A 485 9.00 -27.02 7.25
CA ALA A 485 9.20 -25.61 7.60
C ALA A 485 8.97 -24.69 6.39
N PRO A 486 8.34 -23.51 6.57
CA PRO A 486 8.07 -22.60 5.45
C PRO A 486 9.37 -22.00 4.89
N VAL A 487 9.49 -22.02 3.57
CA VAL A 487 10.61 -21.40 2.83
C VAL A 487 10.16 -20.24 1.96
N ALA A 488 8.92 -20.25 1.47
CA ALA A 488 8.31 -19.14 0.76
C ALA A 488 6.77 -19.18 0.85
N ALA A 489 6.14 -18.03 0.74
CA ALA A 489 4.71 -17.90 0.50
C ALA A 489 4.47 -16.73 -0.46
N PHE A 490 3.57 -16.89 -1.42
CA PHE A 490 3.32 -15.88 -2.45
C PHE A 490 1.99 -16.14 -3.17
N GLY A 491 1.53 -15.10 -3.86
CA GLY A 491 0.35 -15.15 -4.70
C GLY A 491 0.24 -13.87 -5.52
N SER A 492 -0.78 -13.81 -6.37
CA SER A 492 -1.01 -12.67 -7.25
C SER A 492 -2.50 -12.49 -7.50
N PRO A 493 -2.95 -11.26 -7.79
CA PRO A 493 -4.20 -11.01 -8.50
C PRO A 493 -4.05 -11.14 -10.02
N GLY A 494 -5.17 -11.05 -10.76
CA GLY A 494 -5.18 -11.02 -12.23
C GLY A 494 -6.09 -12.04 -12.93
N GLY A 495 -7.22 -12.46 -12.33
CA GLY A 495 -8.13 -13.44 -12.93
C GLY A 495 -7.43 -14.75 -13.29
N ALA A 496 -7.67 -15.28 -14.50
CA ALA A 496 -7.01 -16.52 -14.94
C ALA A 496 -5.47 -16.41 -15.07
N THR A 497 -4.90 -15.21 -15.14
CA THR A 497 -3.43 -15.02 -15.18
C THR A 497 -2.75 -15.23 -13.82
N ILE A 498 -3.52 -15.38 -12.75
CA ILE A 498 -3.00 -15.68 -11.41
C ILE A 498 -2.20 -16.99 -11.43
N ILE A 499 -2.78 -18.05 -12.02
CA ILE A 499 -2.17 -19.38 -12.10
C ILE A 499 -0.80 -19.32 -12.79
N THR A 500 -0.73 -18.66 -13.94
CA THR A 500 0.53 -18.54 -14.70
C THR A 500 1.55 -17.65 -14.02
N THR A 501 1.10 -16.59 -13.33
CA THR A 501 1.96 -15.71 -12.54
C THR A 501 2.60 -16.46 -11.36
N VAL A 502 1.79 -17.21 -10.60
CA VAL A 502 2.25 -17.99 -9.45
C VAL A 502 3.17 -19.12 -9.90
N LEU A 503 2.82 -19.84 -10.98
CA LEU A 503 3.69 -20.86 -11.58
C LEU A 503 5.06 -20.27 -11.96
N GLN A 504 5.07 -19.11 -12.64
CA GLN A 504 6.32 -18.50 -13.07
C GLN A 504 7.16 -18.01 -11.88
N ILE A 505 6.54 -17.46 -10.83
CA ILE A 505 7.25 -17.09 -9.59
C ILE A 505 7.86 -18.34 -8.93
N ALA A 506 7.10 -19.44 -8.85
CA ALA A 506 7.58 -20.70 -8.30
C ALA A 506 8.80 -21.22 -9.10
N VAL A 507 8.71 -21.28 -10.43
CA VAL A 507 9.85 -21.71 -11.28
C VAL A 507 11.06 -20.79 -11.10
N ASN A 508 10.87 -19.47 -11.17
CA ASN A 508 11.96 -18.51 -11.03
C ASN A 508 12.68 -18.64 -9.68
N HIS A 509 11.92 -18.80 -8.60
CA HIS A 509 12.45 -18.87 -7.25
C HIS A 509 13.06 -20.24 -6.92
N LEU A 510 12.33 -21.32 -7.23
CA LEU A 510 12.67 -22.69 -6.79
C LEU A 510 13.62 -23.40 -7.77
N ASP A 511 13.51 -23.15 -9.07
CA ASP A 511 14.36 -23.79 -10.09
C ASP A 511 15.57 -22.95 -10.49
N LEU A 512 15.33 -21.66 -10.74
CA LEU A 512 16.33 -20.76 -11.32
C LEU A 512 17.15 -20.02 -10.26
N GLY A 513 16.80 -20.19 -8.98
CA GLY A 513 17.53 -19.65 -7.85
C GLY A 513 17.46 -18.12 -7.72
N MET A 514 16.44 -17.49 -8.33
CA MET A 514 16.18 -16.07 -8.14
C MET A 514 15.72 -15.81 -6.71
N SER A 515 16.09 -14.67 -6.12
CA SER A 515 15.44 -14.24 -4.87
C SER A 515 13.96 -13.97 -5.11
N LEU A 516 13.12 -14.05 -4.07
CA LEU A 516 11.68 -13.83 -4.23
C LEU A 516 11.33 -12.43 -4.82
N PRO A 517 11.99 -11.32 -4.41
CA PRO A 517 11.82 -10.03 -5.08
C PRO A 517 12.15 -10.05 -6.58
N GLU A 518 13.25 -10.72 -6.97
CA GLU A 518 13.63 -10.85 -8.37
C GLU A 518 12.62 -11.69 -9.15
N ALA A 519 12.13 -12.79 -8.56
CA ALA A 519 11.12 -13.65 -9.17
C ALA A 519 9.79 -12.92 -9.38
N ILE A 520 9.37 -12.09 -8.42
CA ILE A 520 8.20 -11.20 -8.54
C ILE A 520 8.45 -10.16 -9.63
N ALA A 521 9.59 -9.49 -9.65
CA ALA A 521 9.88 -8.42 -10.63
C ALA A 521 10.03 -8.94 -12.07
N ALA A 522 10.36 -10.22 -12.28
CA ALA A 522 10.64 -10.79 -13.59
C ALA A 522 9.50 -10.55 -14.61
N PRO A 523 9.81 -10.23 -15.89
CA PRO A 523 8.81 -10.14 -16.96
C PRO A 523 8.01 -11.43 -17.13
N ARG A 524 6.71 -11.34 -17.44
CA ARG A 524 5.79 -12.49 -17.41
C ARG A 524 5.28 -12.94 -18.78
N LEU A 525 5.08 -14.25 -18.91
CA LEU A 525 4.41 -14.94 -20.03
C LEU A 525 3.27 -15.79 -19.46
N SER A 526 2.07 -15.64 -20.04
CA SER A 526 0.87 -16.35 -19.63
C SER A 526 0.35 -17.23 -20.79
N SER A 527 0.34 -18.54 -20.59
CA SER A 527 -0.22 -19.52 -21.52
C SER A 527 -1.37 -20.28 -20.86
N ARG A 528 -2.60 -19.97 -21.28
CA ARG A 528 -3.85 -20.45 -20.67
C ARG A 528 -4.61 -21.43 -21.56
N ASN A 529 -3.88 -22.16 -22.41
CA ASN A 529 -4.40 -23.01 -23.48
C ASN A 529 -5.20 -22.31 -24.60
N GLY A 530 -5.25 -20.97 -24.60
CA GLY A 530 -5.78 -20.19 -25.71
C GLY A 530 -4.92 -20.26 -26.98
N ALA A 531 -5.46 -19.76 -28.10
CA ALA A 531 -4.78 -19.76 -29.40
C ALA A 531 -3.45 -18.96 -29.41
N ALA A 532 -3.26 -18.05 -28.46
CA ALA A 532 -2.05 -17.28 -28.26
C ALA A 532 -1.69 -17.21 -26.77
N SER A 533 -0.39 -17.15 -26.47
CA SER A 533 0.12 -16.78 -25.16
C SER A 533 0.26 -15.26 -25.08
N GLU A 534 -0.01 -14.70 -23.92
CA GLU A 534 0.14 -13.27 -23.63
C GLU A 534 1.48 -13.05 -22.95
N ALA A 535 2.22 -12.04 -23.35
CA ALA A 535 3.49 -11.71 -22.73
C ALA A 535 3.68 -10.21 -22.61
N GLU A 536 4.37 -9.78 -21.56
CA GLU A 536 4.74 -8.37 -21.41
C GLU A 536 5.75 -7.96 -22.48
N ALA A 537 5.80 -6.66 -22.78
CA ALA A 537 6.67 -6.11 -23.83
C ALA A 537 8.16 -6.51 -23.66
N ALA A 538 8.63 -6.64 -22.41
CA ALA A 538 9.98 -7.08 -22.08
C ALA A 538 10.30 -8.53 -22.53
N ILE A 539 9.29 -9.34 -22.86
CA ILE A 539 9.43 -10.63 -23.52
C ILE A 539 8.98 -10.53 -24.98
N ALA A 540 7.74 -10.09 -25.22
CA ALA A 540 7.09 -10.15 -26.53
C ALA A 540 7.84 -9.39 -27.63
N GLY A 541 8.43 -8.23 -27.26
CA GLY A 541 9.13 -7.30 -28.13
C GLY A 541 10.65 -7.52 -28.22
N THR A 542 11.18 -8.59 -27.60
CA THR A 542 12.63 -8.85 -27.54
C THR A 542 13.03 -10.10 -28.34
N ALA A 543 14.33 -10.38 -28.40
CA ALA A 543 14.86 -11.60 -29.02
C ALA A 543 14.30 -12.88 -28.37
N LEU A 544 13.92 -12.82 -27.10
CA LEU A 544 13.27 -13.91 -26.38
C LEU A 544 11.89 -14.23 -26.99
N GLY A 545 11.06 -13.20 -27.21
CA GLY A 545 9.78 -13.35 -27.91
C GLY A 545 9.95 -13.87 -29.35
N GLU A 546 10.98 -13.44 -30.08
CA GLU A 546 11.30 -14.01 -31.40
C GLU A 546 11.70 -15.49 -31.32
N ALA A 547 12.47 -15.89 -30.32
CA ALA A 547 12.87 -17.27 -30.11
C ALA A 547 11.70 -18.19 -29.73
N LEU A 548 10.74 -17.69 -28.94
CA LEU A 548 9.47 -18.38 -28.66
C LEU A 548 8.64 -18.57 -29.94
N ARG A 549 8.51 -17.52 -30.77
CA ARG A 549 7.83 -17.62 -32.07
C ARG A 549 8.52 -18.60 -33.02
N ALA A 550 9.85 -18.68 -33.00
CA ALA A 550 10.60 -19.65 -33.79
C ALA A 550 10.31 -21.10 -33.37
N ARG A 551 10.05 -21.35 -32.08
CA ARG A 551 9.58 -22.64 -31.55
C ARG A 551 8.12 -22.95 -31.90
N GLY A 552 7.36 -21.96 -32.38
CA GLY A 552 5.98 -22.12 -32.87
C GLY A 552 4.91 -21.48 -32.00
N HIS A 553 5.29 -20.78 -30.93
CA HIS A 553 4.35 -20.06 -30.08
C HIS A 553 3.75 -18.85 -30.81
N THR A 554 2.45 -18.64 -30.68
CA THR A 554 1.81 -17.35 -30.97
C THR A 554 1.91 -16.50 -29.72
N VAL A 555 2.69 -15.42 -29.76
CA VAL A 555 2.93 -14.53 -28.60
C VAL A 555 2.38 -13.14 -28.89
N ASN A 556 1.35 -12.76 -28.13
CA ASN A 556 0.73 -11.44 -28.15
C ASN A 556 1.29 -10.57 -27.03
N GLU A 557 1.62 -9.34 -27.36
CA GLU A 557 2.04 -8.35 -26.36
C GLU A 557 0.82 -7.83 -25.59
N VAL A 558 0.95 -7.77 -24.26
CA VAL A 558 -0.01 -7.15 -23.35
C VAL A 558 0.70 -6.15 -22.44
N GLY A 559 -0.06 -5.30 -21.75
CA GLY A 559 0.48 -4.25 -20.88
C GLY A 559 1.24 -4.82 -19.68
N THR A 560 0.52 -5.31 -18.68
CA THR A 560 1.07 -5.94 -17.48
C THR A 560 0.31 -7.22 -17.15
N LEU A 561 0.98 -8.18 -16.53
CA LEU A 561 0.38 -9.42 -16.05
C LEU A 561 0.64 -9.53 -14.55
N GLY A 562 -0.40 -9.69 -13.72
CA GLY A 562 -0.25 -9.89 -12.27
C GLY A 562 0.26 -8.68 -11.47
N ASN A 563 0.15 -8.78 -10.14
CA ASN A 563 0.62 -7.79 -9.17
C ASN A 563 0.95 -8.51 -7.85
N ALA A 564 2.04 -9.29 -7.86
CA ALA A 564 2.30 -10.32 -6.86
C ALA A 564 2.88 -9.77 -5.55
N THR A 565 2.60 -10.47 -4.45
CA THR A 565 3.26 -10.25 -3.15
C THR A 565 3.66 -11.58 -2.53
N GLY A 566 4.63 -11.55 -1.61
CA GLY A 566 5.12 -12.76 -0.96
C GLY A 566 6.15 -12.51 0.13
N ILE A 567 6.51 -13.59 0.84
CA ILE A 567 7.52 -13.61 1.90
C ILE A 567 8.41 -14.84 1.70
N ALA A 568 9.74 -14.63 1.71
CA ALA A 568 10.73 -15.71 1.74
C ALA A 568 11.37 -15.82 3.13
N PHE A 569 11.66 -17.04 3.56
CA PHE A 569 12.31 -17.36 4.83
C PHE A 569 13.79 -17.64 4.60
N LEU A 570 14.66 -16.74 5.08
CA LEU A 570 16.09 -16.80 4.81
C LEU A 570 16.80 -17.75 5.79
N PRO A 571 17.90 -18.42 5.38
CA PRO A 571 18.61 -19.39 6.22
C PRO A 571 19.17 -18.86 7.55
N ASP A 572 19.30 -17.53 7.70
CA ASP A 572 19.75 -16.87 8.91
C ASP A 572 18.61 -16.44 9.86
N GLY A 573 17.38 -16.87 9.56
CA GLY A 573 16.19 -16.61 10.36
C GLY A 573 15.51 -15.27 10.06
N ARG A 574 15.95 -14.56 9.00
CA ARG A 574 15.27 -13.37 8.50
C ARG A 574 14.08 -13.72 7.62
N LEU A 575 13.13 -12.79 7.54
CA LEU A 575 12.03 -12.76 6.59
C LEU A 575 12.36 -11.71 5.52
N GLN A 576 12.17 -12.05 4.25
CA GLN A 576 12.23 -11.12 3.13
C GLN A 576 10.83 -10.96 2.54
N ALA A 577 10.15 -9.87 2.92
CA ALA A 577 8.88 -9.46 2.34
C ALA A 577 9.13 -8.81 0.97
N ALA A 578 8.29 -9.16 0.00
CA ALA A 578 8.40 -8.69 -1.37
C ALA A 578 7.01 -8.36 -1.93
N ALA A 579 6.92 -7.24 -2.61
CA ALA A 579 5.75 -6.83 -3.38
C ALA A 579 6.19 -6.45 -4.80
N GLU A 580 5.24 -6.41 -5.71
CA GLU A 580 5.45 -5.93 -7.08
C GLU A 580 6.07 -4.53 -7.08
N PRO A 581 7.20 -4.30 -7.78
CA PRO A 581 7.86 -3.00 -7.75
C PRO A 581 7.21 -1.94 -8.65
N GLU A 582 6.59 -2.34 -9.77
CA GLU A 582 6.18 -1.37 -10.80
C GLU A 582 4.74 -1.55 -11.31
N ARG A 583 4.30 -2.79 -11.56
CA ARG A 583 2.98 -3.02 -12.20
C ARG A 583 1.85 -2.49 -11.32
N SER A 584 0.87 -1.82 -11.96
CA SER A 584 -0.30 -1.25 -11.27
C SER A 584 0.07 -0.34 -10.08
N GLY A 585 1.13 0.45 -10.21
CA GLY A 585 1.58 1.39 -9.18
C GLY A 585 2.39 0.76 -8.05
N GLY A 586 2.82 -0.49 -8.20
CA GLY A 586 3.61 -1.23 -7.22
C GLY A 586 2.85 -1.59 -5.94
N GLY A 587 3.52 -2.32 -5.05
CA GLY A 587 3.02 -2.71 -3.74
C GLY A 587 3.96 -2.30 -2.60
N SER A 588 3.58 -2.66 -1.38
CA SER A 588 4.30 -2.33 -0.15
C SER A 588 4.68 -3.59 0.60
N ALA A 589 5.92 -3.65 1.05
CA ALA A 589 6.48 -4.73 1.85
C ALA A 589 7.10 -4.16 3.12
N MET A 590 6.76 -4.72 4.27
CA MET A 590 7.22 -4.26 5.57
C MET A 590 7.58 -5.43 6.48
N VAL A 591 8.48 -5.18 7.43
CA VAL A 591 8.91 -6.14 8.45
C VAL A 591 8.88 -5.48 9.82
N VAL A 592 8.56 -6.27 10.86
CA VAL A 592 8.37 -5.75 12.23
C VAL A 592 9.65 -5.11 12.74
N ARG A 593 10.77 -5.82 12.58
CA ARG A 593 12.11 -5.36 12.90
C ARG A 593 13.02 -5.53 11.67
N PRO A 594 13.23 -4.48 10.87
CA PRO A 594 14.17 -4.53 9.75
C PRO A 594 15.57 -4.98 10.18
N GLU A 595 16.30 -5.61 9.26
CA GLU A 595 17.76 -5.74 9.37
C GLU A 595 18.36 -4.34 9.61
N ASP A 596 19.59 -4.25 10.11
CA ASP A 596 20.42 -3.05 9.94
C ASP A 596 20.71 -2.75 8.44
N VAL A 597 19.69 -2.73 7.58
CA VAL A 597 19.48 -1.61 6.65
C VAL A 597 19.38 -0.38 7.56
N PRO A 598 20.01 0.77 7.25
CA PRO A 598 19.79 1.94 8.07
C PRO A 598 18.28 2.09 8.23
N PRO A 599 17.73 2.29 9.45
CA PRO A 599 16.31 2.66 9.59
C PRO A 599 16.09 3.80 8.61
N PRO A 600 14.93 4.00 7.94
CA PRO A 600 14.76 5.05 6.92
C PRO A 600 15.56 6.27 7.32
N SER A 601 16.75 6.40 6.70
CA SER A 601 18.00 6.85 7.34
C SER A 601 17.88 7.37 8.79
N ALA A 602 18.41 6.65 9.79
CA ALA A 602 18.39 7.00 11.21
C ALA A 602 18.29 8.52 11.40
N SER A 603 17.14 9.02 11.88
CA SER A 603 16.90 10.46 11.95
C SER A 603 18.13 11.13 12.56
N PRO A 604 18.81 12.02 11.81
CA PRO A 604 20.10 12.53 12.20
C PRO A 604 19.97 13.27 13.52
N GLN A 605 21.01 13.18 14.35
CA GLN A 605 21.01 13.76 15.67
C GLN A 605 21.52 15.20 15.59
N PHE A 606 20.69 16.15 15.98
CA PHE A 606 21.08 17.54 16.17
C PHE A 606 21.68 17.70 17.56
N HIS A 607 22.78 18.43 17.62
CA HIS A 607 23.48 18.83 18.83
C HIS A 607 23.60 20.35 18.80
N LEU A 608 22.78 21.05 19.58
CA LEU A 608 22.78 22.50 19.67
C LEU A 608 23.63 22.96 20.87
N SER A 609 24.30 24.09 20.73
CA SER A 609 25.18 24.67 21.74
C SER A 609 24.81 26.12 21.93
N ASN A 610 24.38 26.50 23.13
CA ASN A 610 23.95 27.86 23.45
C ASN A 610 25.15 28.73 23.88
N ASP A 611 26.36 28.17 23.86
CA ASP A 611 27.59 28.91 24.11
C ASP A 611 28.74 28.54 23.15
N TRP A 612 29.83 29.28 23.29
CA TRP A 612 31.02 29.16 22.45
C TRP A 612 32.08 28.20 23.00
N ARG A 613 31.74 27.40 24.02
CA ARG A 613 32.69 26.49 24.72
C ARG A 613 32.76 25.11 24.06
N GLY A 614 31.89 24.83 23.10
CA GLY A 614 31.85 23.55 22.39
C GLY A 614 31.22 22.42 23.20
N THR A 615 30.34 22.77 24.14
CA THR A 615 29.43 21.83 24.80
C THR A 615 28.18 21.61 23.95
N THR A 616 27.34 20.65 24.34
CA THR A 616 26.03 20.44 23.71
C THR A 616 25.00 20.61 24.80
N ASP A 617 24.10 21.56 24.60
CA ASP A 617 23.02 21.89 25.54
C ASP A 617 21.76 21.11 25.18
N GLU A 618 21.46 20.98 23.89
CA GLU A 618 20.29 20.25 23.40
C GLU A 618 20.64 19.15 22.40
N VAL A 619 19.93 18.02 22.51
CA VAL A 619 20.11 16.86 21.64
C VAL A 619 18.77 16.25 21.29
N PHE A 620 18.46 16.21 20.00
CA PHE A 620 17.24 15.58 19.49
C PHE A 620 17.47 15.01 18.09
N ARG A 621 16.49 14.25 17.58
CA ARG A 621 16.51 13.68 16.24
C ARG A 621 15.36 14.25 15.44
N TYR A 622 15.60 14.73 14.24
CA TYR A 622 14.54 15.27 13.39
C TYR A 622 14.91 15.08 11.91
N GLY A 623 13.91 14.84 11.05
CA GLY A 623 14.11 14.57 9.63
C GLY A 623 14.75 13.21 9.29
N ARG A 624 15.09 13.04 8.01
CA ARG A 624 15.82 11.90 7.40
C ARG A 624 17.23 12.37 7.02
N SER A 625 18.23 11.50 6.90
CA SER A 625 19.62 11.87 6.54
C SER A 625 19.74 12.53 5.17
N GLY A 626 18.82 12.24 4.24
CA GLY A 626 18.77 12.85 2.91
C GLY A 626 18.17 14.25 2.87
N ASP A 627 17.56 14.72 3.96
CA ASP A 627 16.87 16.01 3.95
C ASP A 627 17.88 17.19 3.97
N GLU A 628 17.54 18.27 3.26
CA GLU A 628 18.22 19.57 3.35
C GLU A 628 17.71 20.31 4.60
N VAL A 629 18.60 20.78 5.47
CA VAL A 629 18.24 21.44 6.73
C VAL A 629 18.20 22.95 6.55
N LEU A 630 17.17 23.55 7.11
CA LEU A 630 16.90 24.99 7.13
C LEU A 630 16.77 25.42 8.59
N ILE A 631 17.33 26.58 8.95
CA ILE A 631 17.26 27.15 10.29
C ILE A 631 16.57 28.51 10.19
N GLY A 632 15.65 28.77 11.11
CA GLY A 632 15.03 30.06 11.30
C GLY A 632 14.03 30.08 12.45
N ASP A 633 13.59 31.28 12.82
CA ASP A 633 12.51 31.58 13.74
C ASP A 633 11.16 31.50 13.03
N TRP A 634 10.69 30.27 12.82
CA TRP A 634 9.48 30.02 12.04
C TRP A 634 8.18 30.50 12.71
N ASP A 635 8.18 30.69 14.03
CA ASP A 635 7.00 31.10 14.80
C ASP A 635 7.13 32.49 15.46
N GLY A 636 8.26 33.17 15.24
CA GLY A 636 8.51 34.56 15.62
C GLY A 636 8.70 34.76 17.12
N ASP A 637 9.15 33.71 17.84
CA ASP A 637 9.34 33.76 19.29
C ASP A 637 10.75 34.22 19.72
N GLY A 638 11.63 34.43 18.74
CA GLY A 638 13.03 34.77 18.87
C GLY A 638 13.97 33.56 18.92
N THR A 639 13.45 32.33 18.89
CA THR A 639 14.25 31.10 18.99
C THR A 639 14.31 30.39 17.64
N ASP A 640 15.53 30.20 17.14
CA ASP A 640 15.72 29.47 15.90
C ASP A 640 15.41 27.99 16.07
N THR A 641 14.59 27.44 15.17
CA THR A 641 14.25 26.02 15.14
C THR A 641 14.49 25.41 13.76
N ILE A 642 14.37 24.09 13.67
CA ILE A 642 14.83 23.33 12.50
C ILE A 642 13.66 23.06 11.57
N ALA A 643 13.82 23.37 10.29
CA ALA A 643 13.01 22.80 9.23
C ALA A 643 13.86 21.87 8.33
N VAL A 644 13.21 20.91 7.68
CA VAL A 644 13.85 20.00 6.75
C VAL A 644 13.10 19.99 5.42
N ARG A 645 13.82 19.95 4.31
CA ARG A 645 13.24 19.91 2.96
C ARG A 645 13.49 18.55 2.31
N ARG A 646 12.41 17.97 1.77
CA ARG A 646 12.42 16.77 0.95
C ARG A 646 11.81 17.07 -0.42
N GLY A 647 12.61 16.99 -1.47
CA GLY A 647 12.17 17.41 -2.81
C GLY A 647 11.83 18.90 -2.84
N ASN A 648 10.55 19.24 -2.94
CA ASN A 648 10.03 20.61 -2.88
C ASN A 648 9.10 20.86 -1.68
N VAL A 649 8.98 19.90 -0.77
CA VAL A 649 8.20 20.02 0.47
C VAL A 649 9.13 20.43 1.60
N VAL A 650 8.72 21.45 2.35
CA VAL A 650 9.40 21.93 3.56
C VAL A 650 8.59 21.49 4.77
N HIS A 651 9.26 20.86 5.73
CA HIS A 651 8.72 20.36 6.99
C HIS A 651 9.34 21.16 8.13
N VAL A 652 8.54 22.01 8.78
CA VAL A 652 8.98 22.87 9.88
C VAL A 652 8.80 22.15 11.21
N SER A 653 9.83 22.14 12.06
CA SER A 653 9.70 21.68 13.44
C SER A 653 9.14 22.81 14.31
N GLY A 654 8.19 22.49 15.18
CA GLY A 654 7.70 23.42 16.20
C GLY A 654 8.56 23.43 17.47
N GLY A 655 9.88 23.27 17.37
CA GLY A 655 10.81 23.25 18.50
C GLY A 655 12.03 22.31 18.35
N HIS A 656 12.90 22.30 19.36
CA HIS A 656 14.10 21.44 19.45
C HIS A 656 13.80 20.02 19.95
N ARG A 657 12.90 19.33 19.24
CA ARG A 657 12.46 17.98 19.59
C ARG A 657 12.31 17.12 18.34
N GLY A 658 12.33 15.80 18.55
CA GLY A 658 11.92 14.87 17.50
C GLY A 658 10.41 14.71 17.41
N GLY A 659 9.99 13.98 16.38
CA GLY A 659 8.58 13.78 16.03
C GLY A 659 8.23 14.43 14.70
N ASP A 660 6.93 14.53 14.42
CA ASP A 660 6.42 15.07 13.18
C ASP A 660 6.59 16.59 13.08
N ALA A 661 6.56 17.09 11.85
CA ALA A 661 6.58 18.52 11.57
C ALA A 661 5.32 19.20 12.12
N SER A 662 5.45 20.42 12.64
CA SER A 662 4.32 21.26 13.03
C SER A 662 3.60 21.86 11.83
N LEU A 663 4.31 22.01 10.71
CA LEU A 663 3.82 22.56 9.46
C LEU A 663 4.56 21.92 8.29
N ALA A 664 3.85 21.55 7.23
CA ALA A 664 4.43 21.12 5.97
C ALA A 664 3.80 21.88 4.79
N PHE A 665 4.62 22.34 3.85
CA PHE A 665 4.14 23.06 2.66
C PHE A 665 5.11 22.94 1.49
N THR A 666 4.58 23.05 0.28
CA THR A 666 5.38 22.96 -0.95
C THR A 666 5.81 24.34 -1.44
N TYR A 667 7.11 24.60 -1.55
CA TYR A 667 7.62 25.85 -2.13
C TYR A 667 8.85 25.62 -3.00
N GLY A 668 8.83 26.18 -4.21
CA GLY A 668 9.90 26.02 -5.20
C GLY A 668 9.81 24.75 -6.06
N ARG A 669 10.87 24.52 -6.83
CA ARG A 669 11.03 23.37 -7.74
C ARG A 669 12.15 22.45 -7.26
N PRO A 670 12.14 21.16 -7.65
CA PRO A 670 13.29 20.29 -7.47
C PRO A 670 14.55 20.91 -8.11
N GLY A 671 15.58 21.19 -7.31
CA GLY A 671 16.83 21.83 -7.74
C GLY A 671 16.97 23.33 -7.47
N ASP A 672 15.92 24.01 -7.00
CA ASP A 672 16.06 25.38 -6.47
C ASP A 672 16.90 25.37 -5.18
N THR A 673 17.73 26.41 -4.97
CA THR A 673 18.39 26.65 -3.67
C THR A 673 17.44 27.45 -2.78
N LEU A 674 17.16 26.95 -1.56
CA LEU A 674 16.38 27.70 -0.57
C LEU A 674 17.27 28.59 0.28
N LEU A 675 16.68 29.71 0.67
CA LEU A 675 17.24 30.69 1.58
C LEU A 675 16.18 30.99 2.64
N VAL A 676 16.61 31.17 3.89
CA VAL A 676 15.74 31.52 5.01
C VAL A 676 16.08 32.94 5.44
N GLY A 677 15.06 33.70 5.84
CA GLY A 677 15.22 35.00 6.46
C GLY A 677 13.88 35.73 6.69
N ASP A 678 13.94 36.78 7.49
CA ASP A 678 12.88 37.75 7.76
C ASP A 678 12.89 38.86 6.70
N TRP A 679 12.18 38.62 5.60
CA TRP A 679 12.23 39.50 4.44
C TRP A 679 11.45 40.81 4.58
N ASP A 680 10.59 40.95 5.59
CA ASP A 680 9.79 42.16 5.83
C ASP A 680 9.91 42.77 7.23
N GLY A 681 10.77 42.21 8.07
CA GLY A 681 11.16 42.74 9.37
C GLY A 681 10.09 42.55 10.44
N ASP A 682 9.28 41.50 10.34
CA ASP A 682 8.20 41.22 11.29
C ASP A 682 8.60 40.24 12.41
N GLY A 683 9.82 39.72 12.35
CA GLY A 683 10.40 38.75 13.28
C GLY A 683 10.13 37.30 12.90
N HIS A 684 9.44 37.01 11.78
CA HIS A 684 9.19 35.64 11.34
C HIS A 684 10.03 35.25 10.13
N ASP A 685 10.79 34.17 10.28
CA ASP A 685 11.55 33.62 9.18
C ASP A 685 10.68 32.90 8.16
N THR A 686 10.93 33.21 6.89
CA THR A 686 10.22 32.63 5.76
C THR A 686 11.22 32.30 4.65
N LEU A 687 10.73 31.98 3.44
CA LEU A 687 11.56 31.35 2.41
C LEU A 687 11.75 32.22 1.18
N ALA A 688 12.95 32.14 0.60
CA ALA A 688 13.20 32.55 -0.77
C ALA A 688 13.83 31.41 -1.58
N VAL A 689 13.42 31.27 -2.85
CA VAL A 689 14.09 30.36 -3.79
C VAL A 689 14.96 31.13 -4.76
N ARG A 690 16.19 30.65 -4.93
CA ARG A 690 17.16 31.25 -5.86
C ARG A 690 17.22 30.46 -7.17
N ARG A 691 17.13 31.20 -8.28
CA ARG A 691 17.33 30.72 -9.66
C ARG A 691 18.35 31.61 -10.36
N GLY A 692 19.61 31.17 -10.34
CA GLY A 692 20.73 31.95 -10.85
C GLY A 692 20.95 33.27 -10.08
N ALA A 693 20.58 34.40 -10.69
CA ALA A 693 20.70 35.71 -10.04
C ALA A 693 19.35 36.26 -9.53
N ASP A 694 18.25 35.52 -9.73
CA ASP A 694 16.92 35.90 -9.30
C ASP A 694 16.56 35.18 -7.99
N TYR A 695 16.01 35.93 -7.03
CA TYR A 695 15.53 35.46 -5.73
C TYR A 695 14.04 35.70 -5.67
N HIS A 696 13.28 34.63 -5.57
CA HIS A 696 11.84 34.65 -5.43
C HIS A 696 11.52 34.55 -3.95
N VAL A 697 11.18 35.69 -3.34
CA VAL A 697 10.97 35.87 -1.91
C VAL A 697 9.50 35.66 -1.57
N LYS A 698 9.24 34.95 -0.47
CA LYS A 698 7.90 34.72 0.07
C LYS A 698 7.87 35.06 1.55
N ASN A 699 6.89 35.87 1.96
CA ASN A 699 6.75 36.37 3.33
C ASN A 699 5.76 35.54 4.15
N ARG A 700 5.46 34.31 3.71
CA ARG A 700 4.55 33.39 4.39
C ARG A 700 5.02 31.95 4.22
N LEU A 701 4.87 31.14 5.25
CA LEU A 701 5.12 29.70 5.23
C LEU A 701 4.00 28.94 4.52
N THR A 702 3.78 29.24 3.25
CA THR A 702 2.77 28.62 2.40
C THR A 702 3.34 28.27 1.03
N GLY A 703 2.60 27.47 0.26
CA GLY A 703 2.93 27.24 -1.14
C GLY A 703 2.49 28.37 -2.08
N GLY A 704 2.79 28.20 -3.37
CA GLY A 704 2.37 29.12 -4.44
C GLY A 704 3.39 30.20 -4.80
N GLU A 705 2.94 31.20 -5.57
CA GLU A 705 3.79 32.26 -6.13
C GLU A 705 4.55 33.07 -5.08
N ALA A 706 5.67 33.66 -5.52
CA ALA A 706 6.49 34.53 -4.68
C ALA A 706 5.87 35.93 -4.55
N ASP A 707 5.96 36.50 -3.36
CA ASP A 707 5.49 37.87 -3.08
C ASP A 707 6.36 38.91 -3.79
N ARG A 708 7.64 38.58 -4.02
CA ARG A 708 8.60 39.47 -4.68
C ARG A 708 9.68 38.70 -5.42
N VAL A 709 10.16 39.28 -6.52
CA VAL A 709 11.37 38.79 -7.20
C VAL A 709 12.44 39.87 -7.18
N VAL A 710 13.62 39.53 -6.68
CA VAL A 710 14.79 40.41 -6.57
C VAL A 710 15.90 39.86 -7.43
N ARG A 711 16.65 40.70 -8.13
CA ARG A 711 17.83 40.28 -8.90
C ARG A 711 19.09 40.88 -8.31
N TYR A 712 20.02 40.05 -7.84
CA TYR A 712 21.28 40.51 -7.24
C TYR A 712 22.43 39.50 -7.44
N GLY A 713 23.64 39.99 -7.72
CA GLY A 713 24.80 39.12 -7.94
C GLY A 713 24.81 38.39 -9.28
N ARG A 714 25.53 37.27 -9.32
CA ARG A 714 25.76 36.41 -10.50
C ARG A 714 25.32 34.99 -10.20
N GLU A 715 25.10 34.21 -11.24
CA GLU A 715 24.64 32.81 -11.17
C GLU A 715 25.54 31.91 -10.31
N ASN A 716 26.87 32.08 -10.41
CA ASN A 716 27.83 31.26 -9.66
C ASN A 716 28.29 31.87 -8.33
N ASP A 717 27.70 32.98 -7.90
CA ASP A 717 28.04 33.54 -6.59
C ASP A 717 27.50 32.60 -5.48
N THR A 718 28.25 32.47 -4.38
CA THR A 718 27.69 31.91 -3.12
C THR A 718 26.88 33.01 -2.44
N VAL A 719 25.72 32.67 -1.88
CA VAL A 719 24.81 33.64 -1.26
C VAL A 719 24.72 33.36 0.23
N LEU A 720 24.66 34.43 1.01
CA LEU A 720 24.41 34.44 2.45
C LEU A 720 23.23 35.39 2.70
N VAL A 721 22.46 35.11 3.74
CA VAL A 721 21.35 35.93 4.22
C VAL A 721 21.70 36.46 5.60
N GLY A 722 21.18 37.63 5.94
CA GLY A 722 21.33 38.27 7.24
C GLY A 722 20.88 39.73 7.23
N ASP A 723 20.70 40.29 8.41
CA ASP A 723 20.49 41.69 8.72
C ASP A 723 21.85 42.39 8.89
N TRP A 724 22.39 42.86 7.78
CA TRP A 724 23.74 43.43 7.73
C TRP A 724 23.84 44.87 8.29
N ASP A 725 22.73 45.52 8.63
CA ASP A 725 22.73 46.87 9.21
C ASP A 725 21.79 47.09 10.41
N ALA A 726 21.32 46.00 11.02
CA ALA A 726 20.50 45.99 12.22
C ALA A 726 19.18 46.76 12.06
N ASP A 727 18.54 46.64 10.89
CA ASP A 727 17.24 47.26 10.61
C ASP A 727 16.04 46.31 10.80
N GLY A 728 16.33 45.05 11.12
CA GLY A 728 15.40 43.94 11.32
C GLY A 728 15.04 43.19 10.05
N THR A 729 15.50 43.62 8.86
CA THR A 729 15.16 42.96 7.59
C THR A 729 16.35 42.21 7.00
N ASP A 730 16.12 40.94 6.70
CA ASP A 730 17.12 40.11 6.05
C ASP A 730 17.32 40.44 4.58
N THR A 731 18.59 40.49 4.20
CA THR A 731 19.01 40.85 2.85
C THR A 731 20.20 40.01 2.37
N PHE A 732 20.56 40.16 1.10
CA PHE A 732 21.50 39.24 0.45
C PHE A 732 22.94 39.76 0.47
N THR A 733 23.87 38.89 0.87
CA THR A 733 25.30 39.06 0.59
C THR A 733 25.74 38.02 -0.44
N VAL A 734 26.48 38.45 -1.46
CA VAL A 734 27.08 37.53 -2.45
C VAL A 734 28.59 37.47 -2.31
N ARG A 735 29.14 36.27 -2.34
CA ARG A 735 30.57 35.99 -2.16
C ARG A 735 31.22 35.54 -3.47
N ARG A 736 32.41 36.09 -3.72
CA ARG A 736 33.31 35.73 -4.83
C ARG A 736 34.72 35.54 -4.27
N ASP A 737 35.19 34.30 -4.25
CA ASP A 737 36.42 33.92 -3.56
C ASP A 737 36.40 34.38 -2.10
N ALA A 738 37.31 35.26 -1.69
CA ALA A 738 37.36 35.82 -0.34
C ALA A 738 36.63 37.17 -0.22
N THR A 739 35.97 37.65 -1.27
CA THR A 739 35.34 38.98 -1.32
C THR A 739 33.84 38.87 -1.16
N TYR A 740 33.28 39.67 -0.25
CA TYR A 740 31.87 39.77 0.05
C TYR A 740 31.31 41.07 -0.50
N HIS A 741 30.13 40.99 -1.09
CA HIS A 741 29.36 42.08 -1.65
C HIS A 741 28.02 42.11 -0.91
N VAL A 742 27.93 42.96 0.10
CA VAL A 742 26.78 43.08 1.00
C VAL A 742 25.79 44.07 0.40
N ARG A 743 24.50 43.74 0.47
CA ARG A 743 23.41 44.60 0.03
C ARG A 743 22.41 44.76 1.17
N ASN A 744 22.21 45.98 1.66
CA ASN A 744 21.29 46.27 2.76
C ASN A 744 19.87 46.56 2.26
N SER A 745 19.48 45.96 1.14
CA SER A 745 18.11 46.09 0.64
C SER A 745 17.75 44.95 -0.31
N LEU A 746 16.48 44.54 -0.30
CA LEU A 746 15.91 43.57 -1.24
C LEU A 746 15.69 44.16 -2.65
N ARG A 747 16.68 44.90 -3.17
CA ARG A 747 16.66 45.52 -4.50
C ARG A 747 17.98 45.26 -5.20
N GLY A 748 17.92 44.98 -6.50
CA GLY A 748 19.11 44.92 -7.33
C GLY A 748 19.91 46.22 -7.32
N GLY A 749 21.19 46.14 -7.70
CA GLY A 749 22.11 47.28 -7.70
C GLY A 749 23.52 46.89 -7.33
N ASP A 750 24.37 47.91 -7.12
CA ASP A 750 25.70 47.74 -6.56
C ASP A 750 25.63 47.34 -5.08
N ALA A 751 26.69 46.72 -4.57
CA ALA A 751 26.82 46.41 -3.16
C ALA A 751 27.02 47.68 -2.32
N ASP A 752 26.39 47.73 -1.14
CA ASP A 752 26.54 48.83 -0.18
C ASP A 752 27.88 48.73 0.56
N THR A 753 28.31 47.50 0.86
CA THR A 753 29.61 47.22 1.47
C THR A 753 30.35 46.13 0.69
N VAL A 754 31.65 46.33 0.46
CA VAL A 754 32.53 45.34 -0.17
C VAL A 754 33.80 45.19 0.67
N PHE A 755 34.11 43.96 1.07
CA PHE A 755 35.30 43.67 1.85
C PHE A 755 35.83 42.25 1.57
N THR A 756 37.06 41.99 2.00
CA THR A 756 37.70 40.69 1.83
C THR A 756 37.99 40.07 3.19
N TYR A 757 37.53 38.84 3.42
CA TYR A 757 37.79 38.08 4.65
C TYR A 757 37.96 36.59 4.33
N GLY A 758 38.98 35.96 4.90
CA GLY A 758 39.29 34.55 4.62
C GLY A 758 39.96 34.28 3.26
N ARG A 759 39.74 33.07 2.74
CA ARG A 759 40.33 32.50 1.52
C ARG A 759 39.23 31.89 0.64
N SER A 760 39.50 31.69 -0.65
CA SER A 760 38.52 31.17 -1.61
C SER A 760 37.93 29.80 -1.26
N GLY A 761 38.69 28.93 -0.57
CA GLY A 761 38.24 27.59 -0.16
C GLY A 761 37.58 27.51 1.21
N ASP A 762 37.41 28.63 1.92
CA ASP A 762 36.75 28.62 3.23
C ASP A 762 35.22 28.46 3.05
N VAL A 763 34.58 27.69 3.94
CA VAL A 763 33.11 27.69 4.10
C VAL A 763 32.73 28.92 4.93
N THR A 764 31.65 29.60 4.57
CA THR A 764 31.23 30.84 5.24
C THR A 764 29.86 30.65 5.86
N LEU A 765 29.71 31.16 7.07
CA LEU A 765 28.46 31.20 7.83
C LEU A 765 28.14 32.67 8.16
N ALA A 766 26.86 33.01 8.22
CA ALA A 766 26.34 34.31 8.66
C ALA A 766 25.65 34.14 10.03
N GLY A 767 25.63 35.22 10.82
CA GLY A 767 25.02 35.26 12.15
C GLY A 767 25.44 36.50 12.95
N ASP A 768 24.66 36.86 13.97
CA ASP A 768 24.93 37.86 14.99
C ASP A 768 25.69 37.22 16.17
N TRP A 769 27.00 37.13 15.99
CA TRP A 769 27.87 36.42 16.92
C TRP A 769 28.13 37.15 18.26
N ASP A 770 27.71 38.41 18.42
CA ASP A 770 27.87 39.17 19.66
C ASP A 770 26.60 39.86 20.19
N GLY A 771 25.45 39.56 19.58
CA GLY A 771 24.13 39.95 20.05
C GLY A 771 23.85 41.43 19.94
N ASN A 772 24.39 42.08 18.90
CA ASN A 772 24.23 43.51 18.68
C ASN A 772 23.14 43.87 17.65
N GLY A 773 22.50 42.85 17.06
CA GLY A 773 21.50 42.92 15.99
C GLY A 773 22.08 42.97 14.58
N THR A 774 23.41 42.93 14.40
CA THR A 774 24.05 43.00 13.08
C THR A 774 24.68 41.66 12.71
N ASP A 775 24.19 41.06 11.63
CA ASP A 775 24.81 39.87 11.06
C ASP A 775 26.20 40.16 10.51
N THR A 776 27.12 39.25 10.83
CA THR A 776 28.49 39.28 10.35
C THR A 776 28.93 37.87 9.98
N LEU A 777 30.24 37.63 9.81
CA LEU A 777 30.72 36.43 9.13
C LEU A 777 31.64 35.57 9.99
N SER A 778 31.47 34.27 9.88
CA SER A 778 32.44 33.28 10.34
C SER A 778 32.95 32.47 9.15
N ILE A 779 34.25 32.16 9.14
CA ILE A 779 34.84 31.24 8.17
C ILE A 779 35.27 29.93 8.85
N GLN A 780 34.94 28.81 8.23
CA GLN A 780 35.23 27.47 8.73
C GLN A 780 36.37 26.82 7.94
N ARG A 781 37.33 26.24 8.68
CA ARG A 781 38.44 25.42 8.17
C ARG A 781 38.53 24.11 8.94
N GLY A 782 37.96 23.06 8.35
CA GLY A 782 37.76 21.80 9.06
C GLY A 782 36.86 22.05 10.28
N ARG A 783 37.39 21.82 11.48
CA ARG A 783 36.66 22.04 12.74
C ARG A 783 36.91 23.41 13.38
N VAL A 784 37.73 24.26 12.75
CA VAL A 784 38.11 25.57 13.31
C VAL A 784 37.29 26.68 12.67
N PHE A 785 36.66 27.50 13.52
CA PHE A 785 35.84 28.63 13.14
C PHE A 785 36.55 29.93 13.50
N HIS A 786 36.54 30.88 12.57
CA HIS A 786 37.16 32.19 12.71
C HIS A 786 36.07 33.25 12.54
N VAL A 787 35.51 33.69 13.66
CA VAL A 787 34.40 34.65 13.75
C VAL A 787 34.95 36.07 13.64
N ASN A 788 34.29 36.91 12.84
CA ASN A 788 34.60 38.32 12.67
C ASN A 788 33.31 39.12 12.87
N ASN A 789 33.27 39.92 13.94
CA ASN A 789 32.13 40.74 14.35
C ASN A 789 32.10 42.08 13.59
N SER A 790 32.67 42.12 12.38
CA SER A 790 32.69 43.30 11.54
C SER A 790 32.61 42.94 10.06
N LEU A 791 31.90 43.77 9.29
CA LEU A 791 31.83 43.67 7.82
C LEU A 791 33.08 44.26 7.14
N ARG A 792 34.25 43.89 7.65
CA ARG A 792 35.56 44.36 7.17
C ARG A 792 36.57 43.22 7.19
N GLY A 793 37.62 43.34 6.38
CA GLY A 793 38.74 42.41 6.45
C GLY A 793 39.58 42.61 7.71
N GLY A 794 40.24 41.56 8.17
CA GLY A 794 41.06 41.60 9.37
C GLY A 794 41.36 40.21 9.93
N ASP A 795 41.95 40.20 11.13
CA ASP A 795 42.04 39.00 11.95
C ASP A 795 40.67 38.69 12.57
N ALA A 796 40.43 37.41 12.88
CA ALA A 796 39.21 36.99 13.55
C ALA A 796 39.15 37.51 15.00
N ASP A 797 38.00 37.99 15.43
CA ASP A 797 37.75 38.40 16.82
C ASP A 797 37.72 37.19 17.76
N ARG A 798 37.27 36.03 17.25
CA ARG A 798 37.24 34.77 17.98
C ARG A 798 37.64 33.61 17.10
N VAL A 799 38.42 32.69 17.67
CA VAL A 799 38.77 31.41 17.04
C VAL A 799 38.43 30.28 17.98
N LEU A 800 37.65 29.31 17.51
CA LEU A 800 37.23 28.16 18.30
C LEU A 800 37.22 26.88 17.47
N THR A 801 37.16 25.74 18.15
CA THR A 801 36.99 24.43 17.52
C THR A 801 35.66 23.84 17.96
N PHE A 802 34.82 23.42 17.01
CA PHE A 802 33.47 22.92 17.26
C PHE A 802 33.16 21.66 16.42
N GLY A 803 32.18 20.86 16.85
CA GLY A 803 31.75 19.65 16.15
C GLY A 803 32.79 18.53 16.09
N ARG A 804 32.48 17.45 15.37
CA ARG A 804 33.37 16.34 14.97
C ARG A 804 33.71 16.45 13.47
N GLU A 805 34.66 15.63 13.03
CA GLU A 805 34.95 15.54 11.59
C GLU A 805 33.77 14.84 10.90
N GLY A 806 33.21 15.46 9.86
CA GLY A 806 32.02 14.97 9.14
C GLY A 806 30.68 15.51 9.66
N ASP A 807 30.65 16.28 10.76
CA ASP A 807 29.43 16.97 11.20
C ASP A 807 29.05 18.07 10.19
N GLU A 808 27.75 18.19 9.87
CA GLU A 808 27.17 19.35 9.17
C GLU A 808 26.91 20.46 10.20
N VAL A 809 27.27 21.71 9.88
CA VAL A 809 27.26 22.82 10.85
C VAL A 809 26.22 23.85 10.47
N TYR A 810 25.47 24.30 11.47
CA TYR A 810 24.40 25.28 11.35
C TYR A 810 24.61 26.41 12.36
N VAL A 811 23.97 27.55 12.11
CA VAL A 811 23.99 28.74 12.95
C VAL A 811 22.56 29.09 13.32
N GLY A 812 22.35 29.48 14.58
CA GLY A 812 21.10 30.04 15.06
C GLY A 812 21.18 30.47 16.53
N ASP A 813 20.19 31.22 16.96
CA ASP A 813 19.89 31.60 18.34
C ASP A 813 18.99 30.54 18.99
N TRP A 814 19.62 29.45 19.42
CA TRP A 814 18.92 28.29 19.95
C TRP A 814 18.25 28.51 21.32
N ASP A 815 18.48 29.64 22.00
CA ASP A 815 17.84 29.94 23.29
C ASP A 815 17.18 31.33 23.36
N GLY A 816 17.03 31.98 22.21
CA GLY A 816 16.32 33.25 22.06
C GLY A 816 16.97 34.42 22.82
N ASN A 817 18.29 34.40 22.98
CA ASN A 817 19.03 35.42 23.73
C ASN A 817 19.51 36.61 22.87
N GLY A 818 19.29 36.53 21.56
CA GLY A 818 19.72 37.44 20.52
C GLY A 818 21.14 37.18 20.00
N THR A 819 21.82 36.09 20.37
CA THR A 819 23.20 35.79 19.96
C THR A 819 23.29 34.44 19.26
N ASP A 820 23.77 34.46 18.03
CA ASP A 820 23.96 33.26 17.24
C ASP A 820 25.11 32.38 17.74
N THR A 821 24.84 31.07 17.72
CA THR A 821 25.78 30.04 18.15
C THR A 821 25.73 28.83 17.21
N LEU A 822 26.64 27.87 17.41
CA LEU A 822 26.80 26.76 16.48
C LEU A 822 25.97 25.54 16.88
N GLY A 823 25.24 24.97 15.91
CA GLY A 823 24.64 23.64 15.99
C GLY A 823 25.34 22.67 15.04
N VAL A 824 25.28 21.36 15.33
CA VAL A 824 25.67 20.33 14.35
C VAL A 824 24.62 19.27 14.15
N ARG A 825 24.49 18.80 12.91
CA ARG A 825 23.79 17.58 12.55
C ARG A 825 24.80 16.46 12.38
N ARG A 826 24.52 15.33 13.05
CA ARG A 826 25.35 14.14 13.01
C ARG A 826 24.55 12.96 12.47
N HIS A 827 25.09 12.35 11.42
CA HIS A 827 24.60 11.11 10.83
C HIS A 827 25.10 9.88 11.57
#